data_AF-A0A966WH99-F1
#
_entry.id   AF-A0A966WH99-F1
#
_cell.length_a   1.000
_cell.length_b   1.000
_cell.length_c   1.000
_cell.angle_alpha   90.00
_cell.angle_beta   90.00
_cell.angle_gamma   90.00
#
_symmetry.space_group_name_H-M   'P 1'
#
loop_
_entity.id
_entity.type
_entity.pdbx_description
1 polymer ?
#
loop_
_entity_poly.entity_id
_entity_poly.type
_entity_poly.pdbx_seq_one_letter_code
_entity_poly.pdbx_strand_id
1 'polypeptide(L)'
;MFSGKNLVINGPPGTGKSQTITNIIAATLSAGKKVLFVSEKLAALEVVQRRLDKAGLGDFCLELHSNKTQKKQFLENISTRRNKKYKAISNLDAKIKTLRRQQSELSRYAEIMGSKFGNSLGLTVNDVFWSAELRRQSLGSLATALNSISFRTSSSFALDDVKIRSSILMAISLQYEEIGQSYGLKSPWWGLNLRNTTPSDHDFIASTIFEASELAKQSSQAVSQIVALYQLTTEPSVELVIAAHESIERLPPMPGQLCPDLLQRFFSNLDPIVLQEKDERFRKFSLQLRRARQYFSQSNSVLNNKPRNSSILLEQLKDKLRRERFIPSFLGSSLKSSSAAILAFSDAIDRFEAASKVCQPQDNSLDITAAKLILRGIAKVGNLQLSNVPISILASRTETLSFVVQRLREAFVSVRSIAERNRFAFSDSPQFVNEFGNVDNIPDLIIGGDYSERSLVDARQHVQRIRINTSIADLRNRRVLLSKQVESYSMTLERCRQVAMGLGVFFDGTEESLKDLSVLLHVCSTAPIELLDYRTPHFGKAQISDAITLIEQELEALSQAESSIAIIFHIDLRPSVTELRRSAAVLGSKDGFFGLLSSEWRKAKATHLGMRRGEAELSAKQRATELAMFADYIERREAFVSNTELKLLLGGLFKGLATDSSRMRSLNDWYLQARRTLATRPGLNQRIDVTRISREQVEEISAIASGLISEIALLFEADQAVTLILDQPFLEFTTVKNSNGWLPALEILQSKASDIKSAVEFFETRCSRSLSPAVAVQRMEARAQIAAAQSSFQLLRTG
;
A
#
# COMPACT_ATOMS: atom_id res chain seq x y z
N MET A 1 30.60 -30.22 21.68
CA MET A 1 31.69 -29.80 20.77
C MET A 1 32.86 -30.78 20.78
N PHE A 2 33.38 -31.21 21.93
CA PHE A 2 34.62 -32.02 22.03
C PHE A 2 34.50 -33.54 21.77
N SER A 3 33.48 -33.99 21.03
CA SER A 3 33.28 -35.41 20.68
C SER A 3 34.07 -35.85 19.43
N GLY A 4 35.14 -35.14 19.05
CA GLY A 4 35.97 -35.44 17.88
C GLY A 4 35.35 -35.11 16.51
N LYS A 5 34.27 -34.33 16.46
CA LYS A 5 33.57 -33.97 15.21
C LYS A 5 34.14 -32.70 14.57
N ASN A 6 34.19 -32.67 13.24
CA ASN A 6 34.51 -31.46 12.47
C ASN A 6 33.40 -30.41 12.64
N LEU A 7 33.78 -29.13 12.76
CA LEU A 7 32.85 -28.02 12.95
C LEU A 7 33.16 -26.88 11.99
N VAL A 8 32.12 -26.32 11.38
CA VAL A 8 32.18 -25.09 10.58
C VAL A 8 31.48 -23.96 11.34
N ILE A 9 32.12 -22.79 11.42
CA ILE A 9 31.57 -21.59 12.09
C ILE A 9 31.32 -20.51 11.01
N ASN A 10 30.05 -20.27 10.70
CA ASN A 10 29.62 -19.26 9.72
C ASN A 10 29.01 -18.04 10.44
N GLY A 11 29.27 -16.83 9.92
CA GLY A 11 28.62 -15.62 10.41
C GLY A 11 29.13 -14.35 9.72
N PRO A 12 28.33 -13.27 9.61
CA PRO A 12 28.74 -11.98 9.04
C PRO A 12 29.88 -11.31 9.83
N PRO A 13 30.58 -10.30 9.28
CA PRO A 13 31.61 -9.56 10.04
C PRO A 13 31.04 -8.97 11.34
N GLY A 14 31.82 -8.96 12.42
CA GLY A 14 31.38 -8.47 13.74
C GLY A 14 30.69 -9.50 14.65
N THR A 15 30.24 -10.65 14.13
CA THR A 15 29.50 -11.69 14.91
C THR A 15 30.35 -12.56 15.83
N GLY A 16 31.55 -12.12 16.20
CA GLY A 16 32.36 -12.78 17.23
C GLY A 16 33.12 -14.05 16.79
N LYS A 17 33.19 -14.40 15.50
CA LYS A 17 33.91 -15.61 15.01
C LYS A 17 35.31 -15.80 15.61
N SER A 18 36.15 -14.75 15.57
CA SER A 18 37.50 -14.80 16.15
C SER A 18 37.50 -14.98 17.67
N GLN A 19 36.46 -14.47 18.37
CA GLN A 19 36.28 -14.73 19.79
C GLN A 19 35.95 -16.21 20.04
N THR A 20 35.06 -16.79 19.23
CA THR A 20 34.70 -18.20 19.33
C THR A 20 35.91 -19.09 19.12
N ILE A 21 36.73 -18.81 18.10
CA ILE A 21 38.00 -19.52 17.86
C ILE A 21 38.93 -19.40 19.07
N THR A 22 39.11 -18.18 19.60
CA THR A 22 39.92 -17.93 20.81
C THR A 22 39.44 -18.77 21.99
N ASN A 23 38.13 -18.79 22.24
CA ASN A 23 37.53 -19.55 23.33
C ASN A 23 37.70 -21.06 23.15
N ILE A 24 37.60 -21.57 21.92
CA ILE A 24 37.86 -22.99 21.61
C ILE A 24 39.31 -23.34 21.90
N ILE A 25 40.27 -22.51 21.49
CA ILE A 25 41.69 -22.71 21.77
C ILE A 25 41.93 -22.73 23.29
N ALA A 26 41.42 -21.74 24.01
CA ALA A 26 41.56 -21.64 25.47
C ALA A 26 40.97 -22.87 26.19
N ALA A 27 39.78 -23.32 25.80
CA ALA A 27 39.15 -24.52 26.36
C ALA A 27 39.95 -25.80 26.04
N THR A 28 40.54 -25.88 24.85
CA THR A 28 41.36 -27.03 24.42
C THR A 28 42.68 -27.08 25.18
N LEU A 29 43.32 -25.91 25.40
CA LEU A 29 44.49 -25.77 26.25
C LEU A 29 44.19 -26.15 27.70
N SER A 30 43.04 -25.71 28.24
CA SER A 30 42.59 -26.10 29.59
C SER A 30 42.36 -27.61 29.73
N ALA A 31 42.04 -28.31 28.63
CA ALA A 31 41.91 -29.76 28.59
C ALA A 31 43.27 -30.48 28.38
N GLY A 32 44.40 -29.76 28.43
CA GLY A 32 45.75 -30.32 28.28
C GLY A 32 46.11 -30.70 26.84
N LYS A 33 45.33 -30.30 25.84
CA LYS A 33 45.54 -30.66 24.43
C LYS A 33 46.39 -29.59 23.72
N LYS A 34 47.14 -30.03 22.71
CA LYS A 34 47.89 -29.14 21.80
C LYS A 34 46.99 -28.72 20.63
N VAL A 35 47.07 -27.46 20.21
CA VAL A 35 46.28 -26.91 19.10
C VAL A 35 47.20 -26.31 18.04
N LEU A 36 47.03 -26.72 16.79
CA LEU A 36 47.62 -26.05 15.63
C LEU A 36 46.52 -25.18 14.99
N PHE A 37 46.71 -23.86 15.01
CA PHE A 37 45.81 -22.92 14.35
C PHE A 37 46.43 -22.42 13.06
N VAL A 38 45.75 -22.67 11.93
CA VAL A 38 46.21 -22.30 10.60
C VAL A 38 45.17 -21.38 9.97
N SER A 39 45.63 -20.32 9.29
CA SER A 39 44.78 -19.44 8.51
C SER A 39 45.52 -18.98 7.26
N GLU A 40 44.78 -18.78 6.17
CA GLU A 40 45.29 -18.18 4.94
C GLU A 40 45.67 -16.70 5.12
N LYS A 41 44.99 -15.99 6.04
CA LYS A 41 45.18 -14.55 6.25
C LYS A 41 45.92 -14.28 7.56
N LEU A 42 47.08 -13.62 7.49
CA LEU A 42 47.86 -13.21 8.66
C LEU A 42 47.05 -12.41 9.69
N ALA A 43 46.17 -11.50 9.22
CA ALA A 43 45.30 -10.71 10.09
C ALA A 43 44.40 -11.57 11.00
N ALA A 44 43.98 -12.77 10.56
CA ALA A 44 43.19 -13.66 11.40
C ALA A 44 44.04 -14.32 12.50
N LEU A 45 45.30 -14.63 12.21
CA LEU A 45 46.26 -15.13 13.21
C LEU A 45 46.55 -14.05 14.26
N GLU A 46 46.89 -12.84 13.84
CA GLU A 46 47.19 -11.71 14.73
C GLU A 46 46.00 -11.33 15.63
N VAL A 47 44.77 -11.31 15.08
CA VAL A 47 43.57 -10.99 15.87
C VAL A 47 43.31 -12.03 16.96
N VAL A 48 43.53 -13.33 16.67
CA VAL A 48 43.35 -14.40 17.65
C VAL A 48 44.48 -14.38 18.68
N GLN A 49 45.73 -14.23 18.24
CA GLN A 49 46.90 -14.08 19.12
C GLN A 49 46.68 -12.94 20.12
N ARG A 50 46.37 -11.73 19.64
CA ARG A 50 46.17 -10.55 20.49
C ARG A 50 45.06 -10.77 21.52
N ARG A 51 44.03 -11.57 21.20
CA ARG A 51 42.97 -11.94 22.16
C ARG A 51 43.45 -12.94 23.20
N LEU A 52 44.27 -13.92 22.81
CA LEU A 52 44.91 -14.85 23.75
C LEU A 52 45.89 -14.12 24.67
N ASP A 53 46.69 -13.18 24.14
CA ASP A 53 47.58 -12.32 24.94
C ASP A 53 46.80 -11.51 25.98
N LYS A 54 45.72 -10.83 25.54
CA LYS A 54 44.82 -10.09 26.45
C LYS A 54 44.19 -10.97 27.52
N ALA A 55 43.94 -12.24 27.21
CA ALA A 55 43.42 -13.21 28.17
C ALA A 55 44.51 -13.81 29.09
N GLY A 56 45.78 -13.42 28.92
CA GLY A 56 46.92 -13.96 29.67
C GLY A 56 47.36 -15.35 29.18
N LEU A 57 46.88 -15.80 28.02
CA LEU A 57 47.21 -17.10 27.43
C LEU A 57 48.30 -17.03 26.35
N GLY A 58 48.81 -15.83 26.07
CA GLY A 58 49.87 -15.58 25.09
C GLY A 58 51.16 -16.37 25.32
N ASP A 59 51.52 -16.57 26.59
CA ASP A 59 52.71 -17.35 26.97
C ASP A 59 52.64 -18.82 26.50
N PHE A 60 51.43 -19.34 26.28
CA PHE A 60 51.20 -20.70 25.79
C PHE A 60 51.13 -20.80 24.26
N CYS A 61 51.23 -19.67 23.55
CA CYS A 61 51.09 -19.60 22.10
C CYS A 61 52.48 -19.54 21.44
N LEU A 62 52.83 -20.55 20.63
CA LEU A 62 54.06 -20.53 19.84
C LEU A 62 53.76 -20.01 18.44
N GLU A 63 54.39 -18.90 18.07
CA GLU A 63 54.21 -18.30 16.75
C GLU A 63 55.28 -18.81 15.78
N LEU A 64 54.85 -19.26 14.62
CA LEU A 64 55.74 -19.71 13.55
C LEU A 64 55.42 -18.89 12.29
N HIS A 65 55.99 -17.69 12.20
CA HIS A 65 55.93 -16.89 10.97
C HIS A 65 57.02 -17.35 10.00
N SER A 66 56.70 -17.60 8.73
CA SER A 66 57.69 -18.00 7.73
C SER A 66 58.55 -16.82 7.26
N ASN A 67 59.87 -17.05 7.19
CA ASN A 67 60.94 -16.32 6.49
C ASN A 67 61.74 -15.18 7.15
N LYS A 68 61.50 -14.75 8.40
CA LYS A 68 62.47 -13.89 9.15
C LYS A 68 62.46 -14.08 10.68
N THR A 69 62.27 -15.29 11.17
CA THR A 69 62.30 -15.56 12.62
C THR A 69 63.75 -15.57 13.12
N GLN A 70 64.15 -14.55 13.87
CA GLN A 70 65.46 -14.52 14.53
C GLN A 70 65.54 -15.70 15.52
N LYS A 71 66.31 -16.74 15.18
CA LYS A 71 66.49 -17.96 15.99
C LYS A 71 66.82 -17.66 17.47
N LYS A 72 67.54 -16.56 17.71
CA LYS A 72 67.86 -16.05 19.04
C LYS A 72 66.60 -15.61 19.82
N GLN A 73 65.76 -14.77 19.23
CA GLN A 73 64.52 -14.29 19.83
C GLN A 73 63.52 -15.45 20.10
N PHE A 74 63.47 -16.44 19.21
CA PHE A 74 62.68 -17.66 19.42
C PHE A 74 63.13 -18.46 20.65
N LEU A 75 64.45 -18.67 20.80
CA LEU A 75 65.01 -19.40 21.94
C LEU A 75 64.85 -18.61 23.25
N GLU A 76 65.00 -17.28 23.22
CA GLU A 76 64.75 -16.39 24.36
C GLU A 76 63.28 -16.43 24.80
N ASN A 77 62.34 -16.47 23.86
CA ASN A 77 60.91 -16.59 24.20
C ASN A 77 60.61 -17.94 24.87
N ILE A 78 61.19 -19.04 24.40
CA ILE A 78 61.02 -20.37 25.01
C ILE A 78 61.65 -20.42 26.40
N SER A 79 62.86 -19.90 26.59
CA SER A 79 63.55 -19.90 27.89
C SER A 79 62.80 -19.06 28.92
N THR A 80 62.30 -17.89 28.51
CA THR A 80 61.48 -17.01 29.35
C THR A 80 60.18 -17.69 29.80
N ARG A 81 59.48 -18.37 28.89
CA ARG A 81 58.24 -19.09 29.20
C ARG A 81 58.46 -20.30 30.10
N ARG A 82 59.55 -21.06 29.89
CA ARG A 82 59.89 -22.23 30.71
C ARG A 82 60.10 -21.87 32.18
N ASN A 83 60.67 -20.69 32.46
CA ASN A 83 60.99 -20.25 33.81
C ASN A 83 59.88 -19.42 34.48
N LYS A 84 58.76 -19.16 33.78
CA LYS A 84 57.66 -18.33 34.27
C LYS A 84 56.81 -19.10 35.28
N LYS A 85 56.58 -18.51 36.46
CA LYS A 85 55.67 -19.04 37.48
C LYS A 85 54.33 -18.30 37.42
N TYR A 86 53.23 -19.05 37.27
CA TYR A 86 51.89 -18.48 37.24
C TYR A 86 51.28 -18.49 38.65
N LYS A 87 50.72 -17.36 39.08
CA LYS A 87 49.98 -17.28 40.35
C LYS A 87 48.56 -17.83 40.15
N ALA A 88 48.03 -18.50 41.17
CA ALA A 88 46.61 -18.88 41.19
C ALA A 88 45.74 -17.61 41.13
N ILE A 89 44.73 -17.61 40.25
CA ILE A 89 43.83 -16.48 40.08
C ILE A 89 42.90 -16.41 41.31
N SER A 90 43.08 -15.39 42.14
CA SER A 90 42.17 -15.11 43.26
C SER A 90 40.76 -14.80 42.76
N ASN A 91 39.73 -15.33 43.42
CA ASN A 91 38.30 -15.14 43.10
C ASN A 91 37.81 -15.76 41.77
N LEU A 92 38.51 -16.76 41.23
CA LEU A 92 38.07 -17.47 40.02
C LEU A 92 36.67 -18.10 40.20
N ASP A 93 36.42 -18.77 41.33
CA ASP A 93 35.13 -19.41 41.60
C ASP A 93 33.98 -18.41 41.71
N ALA A 94 34.22 -17.25 42.33
CA ALA A 94 33.23 -16.18 42.40
C ALA A 94 32.88 -15.66 41.00
N LYS A 95 33.89 -15.48 40.13
CA LYS A 95 33.68 -15.03 38.75
C LYS A 95 32.98 -16.08 37.89
N ILE A 96 33.31 -17.36 38.05
CA ILE A 96 32.60 -18.48 37.40
C ILE A 96 31.14 -18.51 37.84
N LYS A 97 30.86 -18.32 39.13
CA LYS A 97 29.49 -18.28 39.66
C LYS A 97 28.68 -17.14 39.05
N THR A 98 29.26 -15.95 38.95
CA THR A 98 28.61 -14.81 38.28
C THR A 98 28.33 -15.09 36.81
N LEU A 99 29.30 -15.65 36.07
CA LEU A 99 29.13 -15.98 34.65
C LEU A 99 28.06 -17.06 34.45
N ARG A 100 28.02 -18.09 35.30
CA ARG A 100 26.96 -19.12 35.26
C ARG A 100 25.59 -18.51 35.54
N ARG A 101 25.47 -17.56 36.47
CA ARG A 101 24.22 -16.84 36.72
C ARG A 101 23.79 -16.06 35.47
N GLN A 102 24.68 -15.28 34.89
CA GLN A 102 24.40 -14.51 33.67
C GLN A 102 24.04 -15.43 32.49
N GLN A 103 24.73 -16.55 32.33
CA GLN A 103 24.40 -17.54 31.31
C GLN A 103 23.00 -18.11 31.54
N SER A 104 22.65 -18.46 32.78
CA SER A 104 21.32 -18.95 33.12
C SER A 104 20.23 -17.90 32.87
N GLU A 105 20.48 -16.63 33.19
CA GLU A 105 19.58 -15.52 32.90
C GLU A 105 19.35 -15.34 31.39
N LEU A 106 20.42 -15.38 30.59
CA LEU A 106 20.35 -15.29 29.13
C LEU A 106 19.65 -16.49 28.50
N SER A 107 19.93 -17.70 28.97
CA SER A 107 19.25 -18.92 28.54
C SER A 107 17.76 -18.85 28.86
N ARG A 108 17.40 -18.44 30.08
CA ARG A 108 16.01 -18.25 30.49
C ARG A 108 15.31 -17.19 29.64
N TYR A 109 15.98 -16.09 29.33
CA TYR A 109 15.44 -15.07 28.43
C TYR A 109 15.15 -15.64 27.04
N ALA A 110 16.10 -16.39 26.45
CA ALA A 110 15.92 -17.03 25.15
C ALA A 110 14.76 -18.05 25.16
N GLU A 111 14.64 -18.85 26.22
CA GLU A 111 13.53 -19.79 26.41
C GLU A 111 12.18 -19.05 26.51
N ILE A 112 12.10 -17.98 27.29
CA ILE A 112 10.88 -17.17 27.42
C ILE A 112 10.50 -16.58 26.06
N MET A 113 11.45 -15.98 25.34
CA MET A 113 11.24 -15.42 24.01
C MET A 113 10.74 -16.49 23.01
N GLY A 114 11.24 -17.72 23.11
CA GLY A 114 10.80 -18.86 22.29
C GLY A 114 9.52 -19.55 22.78
N SER A 115 8.99 -19.18 23.96
CA SER A 115 7.83 -19.84 24.56
C SER A 115 6.50 -19.24 24.10
N LYS A 116 5.43 -20.04 24.14
CA LYS A 116 4.05 -19.61 23.84
C LYS A 116 3.29 -19.23 25.10
N PHE A 117 3.92 -18.41 25.94
CA PHE A 117 3.44 -18.15 27.29
C PHE A 117 2.10 -17.40 27.29
N GLY A 118 1.06 -18.01 27.85
CA GLY A 118 -0.19 -17.34 28.25
C GLY A 118 -1.08 -16.78 27.14
N ASN A 119 -0.82 -17.07 25.86
CA ASN A 119 -1.68 -16.61 24.75
C ASN A 119 -2.44 -17.75 24.08
N SER A 120 -3.72 -17.52 23.79
CA SER A 120 -4.61 -18.45 23.10
C SER A 120 -4.32 -18.57 21.59
N LEU A 121 -3.46 -17.71 21.06
CA LEU A 121 -3.09 -17.65 19.63
C LEU A 121 -2.01 -18.67 19.26
N GLY A 122 -1.34 -19.27 20.24
CA GLY A 122 -0.28 -20.26 20.01
C GLY A 122 0.99 -19.67 19.38
N LEU A 123 1.22 -18.36 19.50
CA LEU A 123 2.41 -17.66 19.00
C LEU A 123 3.50 -17.60 20.08
N THR A 124 4.77 -17.61 19.68
CA THR A 124 5.87 -17.38 20.63
C THR A 124 5.94 -15.92 21.04
N VAL A 125 6.52 -15.63 22.20
CA VAL A 125 6.74 -14.24 22.66
C VAL A 125 7.53 -13.43 21.62
N ASN A 126 8.51 -14.06 20.96
CA ASN A 126 9.27 -13.45 19.86
C ASN A 126 8.39 -13.09 18.66
N ASP A 127 7.49 -13.98 18.24
CA ASP A 127 6.55 -13.72 17.13
C ASP A 127 5.64 -12.53 17.46
N VAL A 128 5.19 -12.44 18.72
CA VAL A 128 4.34 -11.34 19.18
C VAL A 128 5.11 -10.02 19.14
N PHE A 129 6.33 -9.95 19.68
CA PHE A 129 7.12 -8.73 19.69
C PHE A 129 7.48 -8.27 18.27
N TRP A 130 7.93 -9.16 17.40
CA TRP A 130 8.25 -8.80 16.02
C TRP A 130 7.02 -8.41 15.22
N SER A 131 5.91 -9.13 15.37
CA SER A 131 4.66 -8.76 14.70
C SER A 131 4.13 -7.41 15.18
N ALA A 132 4.29 -7.10 16.46
CA ALA A 132 3.92 -5.81 17.03
C ALA A 132 4.84 -4.70 16.52
N GLU A 133 6.15 -4.91 16.49
CA GLU A 133 7.14 -3.92 16.05
C GLU A 133 7.05 -3.65 14.54
N LEU A 134 6.89 -4.70 13.73
CA LEU A 134 6.74 -4.58 12.28
C LEU A 134 5.49 -3.76 11.93
N ARG A 135 4.38 -4.00 12.65
CA ARG A 135 3.15 -3.20 12.52
C ARG A 135 3.29 -1.79 13.09
N ARG A 136 4.05 -1.61 14.18
CA ARG A 136 4.34 -0.30 14.76
C ARG A 136 5.10 0.57 13.76
N GLN A 137 6.07 0.01 13.07
CA GLN A 137 6.83 0.70 12.02
C GLN A 137 5.94 1.06 10.83
N SER A 138 5.03 0.18 10.39
CA SER A 138 4.08 0.53 9.32
C SER A 138 3.11 1.64 9.72
N LEU A 139 2.81 1.79 11.01
CA LEU A 139 1.92 2.83 11.53
C LEU A 139 2.58 4.21 11.69
N GLY A 140 3.92 4.31 11.64
CA GLY A 140 4.63 5.60 11.72
C GLY A 140 4.26 6.43 12.97
N SER A 141 3.85 7.69 12.76
CA SER A 141 3.48 8.61 13.85
C SER A 141 2.24 8.19 14.65
N LEU A 142 1.38 7.33 14.08
CA LEU A 142 0.17 6.83 14.74
C LEU A 142 0.48 5.87 15.90
N ALA A 143 1.62 5.17 15.83
CA ALA A 143 2.07 4.30 16.91
C ALA A 143 2.23 5.04 18.24
N THR A 144 2.72 6.28 18.19
CA THR A 144 2.93 7.13 19.37
C THR A 144 1.59 7.58 19.97
N ALA A 145 0.63 7.93 19.11
CA ALA A 145 -0.74 8.24 19.53
C ALA A 145 -1.41 7.05 20.21
N LEU A 146 -1.29 5.85 19.64
CA LEU A 146 -1.82 4.60 20.22
C LEU A 146 -1.22 4.28 21.60
N ASN A 147 0.11 4.38 21.74
CA ASN A 147 0.79 4.07 23.01
C ASN A 147 0.46 5.08 24.14
N SER A 148 0.01 6.29 23.79
CA SER A 148 -0.38 7.31 24.77
C SER A 148 -1.76 7.07 25.41
N ILE A 149 -2.52 6.10 24.91
CA ILE A 149 -3.86 5.80 25.39
C ILE A 149 -3.74 4.92 26.64
N SER A 150 -4.06 5.50 27.81
CA SER A 150 -4.19 4.76 29.06
C SER A 150 -5.67 4.57 29.44
N PHE A 151 -6.04 3.36 29.81
CA PHE A 151 -7.38 3.04 30.30
C PHE A 151 -7.38 3.06 31.84
N ARG A 152 -7.96 4.09 32.46
CA ARG A 152 -8.29 4.10 33.90
C ARG A 152 -9.68 3.52 34.13
N THR A 153 -10.04 3.23 35.37
CA THR A 153 -11.35 2.67 35.73
C THR A 153 -12.51 3.63 35.36
N SER A 154 -13.59 3.07 34.83
CA SER A 154 -14.73 3.83 34.25
C SER A 154 -15.44 4.76 35.24
N SER A 155 -15.33 4.48 36.54
CA SER A 155 -15.91 5.27 37.61
C SER A 155 -15.29 6.67 37.78
N SER A 156 -14.17 6.96 37.11
CA SER A 156 -13.51 8.27 37.19
C SER A 156 -13.69 9.12 35.93
N PHE A 157 -14.60 8.77 35.02
CA PHE A 157 -14.74 9.48 33.74
C PHE A 157 -15.81 10.57 33.81
N ALA A 158 -15.45 11.80 33.45
CA ALA A 158 -16.43 12.83 33.13
C ALA A 158 -17.03 12.59 31.74
N LEU A 159 -18.18 13.22 31.45
CA LEU A 159 -18.92 13.00 30.21
C LEU A 159 -18.10 13.40 28.95
N ASP A 160 -17.25 14.40 29.08
CA ASP A 160 -16.36 14.82 27.99
C ASP A 160 -15.15 13.90 27.83
N ASP A 161 -14.68 13.24 28.90
CA ASP A 161 -13.67 12.18 28.79
C ASP A 161 -14.19 10.99 27.99
N VAL A 162 -15.47 10.64 28.19
CA VAL A 162 -16.13 9.57 27.43
C VAL A 162 -16.22 9.93 25.95
N LYS A 163 -16.58 11.18 25.62
CA LYS A 163 -16.64 11.65 24.23
C LYS A 163 -15.28 11.63 23.56
N ILE A 164 -14.25 12.21 24.19
CA ILE A 164 -12.88 12.23 23.65
C ILE A 164 -12.36 10.81 23.43
N ARG A 165 -12.57 9.92 24.40
CA ARG A 165 -12.14 8.51 24.29
C ARG A 165 -12.94 7.74 23.26
N SER A 166 -14.24 8.00 23.13
CA SER A 166 -15.07 7.42 22.06
C SER A 166 -14.58 7.88 20.69
N SER A 167 -14.19 9.15 20.52
CA SER A 167 -13.60 9.65 19.28
C SER A 167 -12.26 8.98 18.96
N ILE A 168 -11.42 8.76 19.98
CA ILE A 168 -10.14 8.05 19.82
C ILE A 168 -10.37 6.58 19.44
N LEU A 169 -11.26 5.87 20.16
CA LEU A 169 -11.60 4.48 19.84
C LEU A 169 -12.23 4.34 18.46
N MET A 170 -13.04 5.33 18.04
CA MET A 170 -13.61 5.38 16.70
C MET A 170 -12.51 5.58 15.64
N ALA A 171 -11.53 6.46 15.88
CA ALA A 171 -10.38 6.64 15.00
C ALA A 171 -9.52 5.36 14.89
N ILE A 172 -9.35 4.63 15.99
CA ILE A 172 -8.64 3.33 16.00
C ILE A 172 -9.43 2.25 15.27
N SER A 173 -10.76 2.21 15.47
CA SER A 173 -11.63 1.25 14.77
C SER A 173 -11.61 1.43 13.25
N LEU A 174 -11.43 2.67 12.79
CA LEU A 174 -11.26 3.00 11.37
C LEU A 174 -9.92 2.49 10.81
N GLN A 175 -8.87 2.44 11.64
CA GLN A 175 -7.55 1.90 11.26
C GLN A 175 -7.43 0.39 11.48
N TYR A 176 -8.34 -0.23 12.23
CA TYR A 176 -8.36 -1.67 12.50
C TYR A 176 -8.58 -2.50 11.22
N GLU A 177 -9.31 -1.96 10.23
CA GLU A 177 -9.46 -2.59 8.90
C GLU A 177 -8.11 -2.69 8.13
N GLU A 178 -7.15 -1.78 8.38
CA GLU A 178 -5.82 -1.81 7.74
C GLU A 178 -4.84 -2.80 8.41
N ILE A 179 -5.07 -3.18 9.68
CA ILE A 179 -4.14 -4.01 10.46
C ILE A 179 -4.39 -5.53 10.26
N GLY A 180 -5.56 -5.90 9.72
CA GLY A 180 -5.92 -7.28 9.33
C GLY A 180 -7.40 -7.60 9.55
N GLN A 181 -8.04 -8.20 8.55
CA GLN A 181 -9.48 -8.43 8.46
C GLN A 181 -10.14 -9.15 9.67
N SER A 182 -11.36 -8.68 9.93
CA SER A 182 -12.57 -9.29 10.52
C SER A 182 -12.52 -10.74 11.05
N TYR A 183 -13.27 -10.95 12.14
CA TYR A 183 -13.71 -12.24 12.64
C TYR A 183 -14.07 -13.19 11.48
N GLY A 184 -13.22 -14.16 11.13
CA GLY A 184 -13.47 -15.12 10.04
C GLY A 184 -14.56 -16.15 10.38
N LEU A 185 -14.95 -17.02 9.43
CA LEU A 185 -16.03 -18.03 9.57
C LEU A 185 -15.94 -18.95 10.80
N LYS A 186 -14.76 -19.04 11.43
CA LYS A 186 -14.51 -19.83 12.65
C LYS A 186 -14.63 -19.01 13.94
N SER A 187 -14.85 -17.71 13.84
CA SER A 187 -14.99 -16.81 14.98
C SER A 187 -16.43 -16.87 15.50
N PRO A 188 -16.65 -16.94 16.83
CA PRO A 188 -17.97 -16.79 17.44
C PRO A 188 -18.65 -15.46 17.09
N TRP A 189 -17.87 -14.47 16.67
CA TRP A 189 -18.30 -13.12 16.31
C TRP A 189 -18.38 -12.89 14.79
N TRP A 190 -18.29 -13.95 13.99
CA TRP A 190 -18.45 -13.87 12.54
C TRP A 190 -19.85 -13.33 12.20
N GLY A 191 -19.91 -12.23 11.45
CA GLY A 191 -21.15 -11.54 11.10
C GLY A 191 -21.63 -10.50 12.11
N LEU A 192 -20.93 -10.30 13.23
CA LEU A 192 -21.30 -9.31 14.24
C LEU A 192 -20.70 -7.94 13.90
N ASN A 193 -21.56 -6.97 13.53
CA ASN A 193 -21.15 -5.64 13.09
C ASN A 193 -21.85 -4.56 13.94
N LEU A 194 -21.52 -4.52 15.23
CA LEU A 194 -22.11 -3.57 16.18
C LEU A 194 -21.28 -2.30 16.21
N ARG A 195 -21.78 -1.22 15.61
CA ARG A 195 -21.08 0.08 15.57
C ARG A 195 -21.43 1.01 16.72
N ASN A 196 -22.56 0.80 17.39
CA ASN A 196 -22.94 1.47 18.64
C ASN A 196 -23.99 0.61 19.35
N THR A 197 -23.67 0.06 20.52
CA THR A 197 -24.66 -0.57 21.40
C THR A 197 -25.09 0.42 22.46
N THR A 198 -26.39 0.67 22.52
CA THR A 198 -27.06 1.41 23.59
C THR A 198 -27.61 0.41 24.62
N PRO A 199 -27.79 0.79 25.89
CA PRO A 199 -28.41 -0.09 26.89
C PRO A 199 -29.80 -0.63 26.47
N SER A 200 -30.51 0.10 25.61
CA SER A 200 -31.79 -0.31 25.02
C SER A 200 -31.70 -1.46 24.00
N ASP A 201 -30.51 -1.75 23.46
CA ASP A 201 -30.34 -2.83 22.48
C ASP A 201 -30.27 -4.23 23.12
N HIS A 202 -30.22 -4.31 24.46
CA HIS A 202 -30.13 -5.57 25.19
C HIS A 202 -31.30 -6.51 24.90
N ASP A 203 -32.53 -5.97 24.90
CA ASP A 203 -33.74 -6.78 24.73
C ASP A 203 -33.85 -7.33 23.31
N PHE A 204 -33.45 -6.53 22.32
CA PHE A 204 -33.42 -6.93 20.91
C PHE A 204 -32.35 -8.01 20.65
N ILE A 205 -31.18 -7.90 21.28
CA ILE A 205 -30.13 -8.92 21.15
C ILE A 205 -30.58 -10.21 21.84
N ALA A 206 -31.18 -10.11 23.03
CA ALA A 206 -31.69 -11.26 23.77
C ALA A 206 -32.80 -11.98 23.00
N SER A 207 -33.75 -11.24 22.41
CA SER A 207 -34.83 -11.84 21.61
C SER A 207 -34.30 -12.53 20.36
N THR A 208 -33.35 -11.90 19.65
CA THR A 208 -32.72 -12.48 18.45
C THR A 208 -31.97 -13.78 18.75
N ILE A 209 -31.23 -13.82 19.86
CA ILE A 209 -30.51 -15.03 20.29
C ILE A 209 -31.49 -16.13 20.70
N PHE A 210 -32.59 -15.77 21.37
CA PHE A 210 -33.63 -16.71 21.76
C PHE A 210 -34.32 -17.33 20.53
N GLU A 211 -34.70 -16.52 19.54
CA GLU A 211 -35.29 -16.99 18.28
C GLU A 211 -34.34 -17.91 17.49
N ALA A 212 -33.06 -17.55 17.39
CA ALA A 212 -32.05 -18.38 16.75
C ALA A 212 -31.87 -19.74 17.47
N SER A 213 -31.93 -19.74 18.81
CA SER A 213 -31.88 -20.97 19.61
C SER A 213 -33.09 -21.87 19.37
N GLU A 214 -34.30 -21.30 19.22
CA GLU A 214 -35.52 -22.07 18.97
C GLU A 214 -35.51 -22.68 17.55
N LEU A 215 -35.06 -21.93 16.54
CA LEU A 215 -34.89 -22.45 15.18
C LEU A 215 -33.88 -23.60 15.11
N ALA A 216 -32.78 -23.52 15.87
CA ALA A 216 -31.78 -24.59 15.94
C ALA A 216 -32.37 -25.89 16.54
N LYS A 217 -33.19 -25.79 17.60
CA LYS A 217 -33.88 -26.95 18.19
C LYS A 217 -34.84 -27.60 17.20
N GLN A 218 -35.65 -26.81 16.49
CA GLN A 218 -36.60 -27.31 15.49
C GLN A 218 -35.88 -28.07 14.37
N SER A 219 -34.71 -27.57 13.92
CA SER A 219 -33.90 -28.23 12.90
C SER A 219 -33.41 -29.62 13.36
N SER A 220 -32.88 -29.74 14.57
CA SER A 220 -32.42 -31.01 15.14
C SER A 220 -33.54 -32.05 15.26
N GLN A 221 -34.74 -31.61 15.64
CA GLN A 221 -35.91 -32.48 15.77
C GLN A 221 -36.40 -33.02 14.40
N ALA A 222 -36.34 -32.20 13.35
CA ALA A 222 -36.67 -32.62 11.98
C ALA A 222 -35.69 -33.69 11.46
N VAL A 223 -34.40 -33.58 11.79
CA VAL A 223 -33.39 -34.59 11.39
C VAL A 223 -33.65 -35.94 12.05
N SER A 224 -34.02 -35.96 13.33
CA SER A 224 -34.36 -37.20 14.05
C SER A 224 -35.55 -37.95 13.42
N GLN A 225 -36.55 -37.22 12.90
CA GLN A 225 -37.69 -37.83 12.22
C GLN A 225 -37.32 -38.49 10.88
N ILE A 226 -36.34 -37.96 10.16
CA ILE A 226 -35.84 -38.53 8.90
C ILE A 226 -35.16 -39.87 9.13
N VAL A 227 -34.28 -39.93 10.14
CA VAL A 227 -33.57 -41.15 10.52
C VAL A 227 -34.56 -42.28 10.80
N ALA A 228 -35.65 -41.98 11.51
CA ALA A 228 -36.72 -42.92 11.81
C ALA A 228 -37.51 -43.35 10.56
N LEU A 229 -37.85 -42.42 9.65
CA LEU A 229 -38.68 -42.69 8.47
C LEU A 229 -37.99 -43.61 7.44
N TYR A 230 -36.68 -43.47 7.29
CA TYR A 230 -35.86 -44.26 6.36
C TYR A 230 -35.09 -45.41 7.04
N GLN A 231 -35.31 -45.63 8.35
CA GLN A 231 -34.61 -46.64 9.18
C GLN A 231 -33.08 -46.58 9.04
N LEU A 232 -32.53 -45.38 9.00
CA LEU A 232 -31.09 -45.17 8.83
C LEU A 232 -30.35 -45.45 10.14
N THR A 233 -29.16 -46.06 10.05
CA THR A 233 -28.34 -46.38 11.22
C THR A 233 -27.53 -45.19 11.75
N THR A 234 -27.41 -44.10 10.99
CA THR A 234 -26.66 -42.87 11.33
C THR A 234 -27.40 -41.62 10.86
N GLU A 235 -27.12 -40.48 11.50
CA GLU A 235 -27.68 -39.18 11.13
C GLU A 235 -27.23 -38.76 9.71
N PRO A 236 -28.17 -38.60 8.74
CA PRO A 236 -27.80 -38.30 7.36
C PRO A 236 -27.41 -36.82 7.21
N SER A 237 -26.41 -36.55 6.37
CA SER A 237 -26.09 -35.18 5.97
C SER A 237 -27.28 -34.51 5.28
N VAL A 238 -27.49 -33.20 5.50
CA VAL A 238 -28.57 -32.40 4.89
C VAL A 238 -28.66 -32.57 3.37
N GLU A 239 -27.52 -32.77 2.72
CA GLU A 239 -27.44 -32.91 1.26
C GLU A 239 -27.97 -34.26 0.76
N LEU A 240 -27.85 -35.31 1.58
CA LEU A 240 -28.34 -36.66 1.29
C LEU A 240 -29.87 -36.73 1.43
N VAL A 241 -30.44 -35.97 2.38
CA VAL A 241 -31.89 -35.84 2.58
C VAL A 241 -32.55 -35.11 1.39
N ILE A 242 -31.92 -34.03 0.91
CA ILE A 242 -32.42 -33.26 -0.24
C ILE A 242 -32.37 -34.09 -1.52
N ALA A 243 -31.26 -34.81 -1.76
CA ALA A 243 -31.12 -35.68 -2.93
C ALA A 243 -32.18 -36.80 -2.98
N ALA A 244 -32.53 -37.38 -1.82
CA ALA A 244 -33.56 -38.41 -1.73
C ALA A 244 -34.97 -37.86 -2.06
N HIS A 245 -35.31 -36.67 -1.56
CA HIS A 245 -36.58 -36.01 -1.88
C HIS A 245 -36.71 -35.68 -3.36
N GLU A 246 -35.68 -35.06 -3.94
CA GLU A 246 -35.67 -34.68 -5.35
C GLU A 246 -35.75 -35.90 -6.28
N SER A 247 -35.15 -37.03 -5.88
CA SER A 247 -35.24 -38.29 -6.62
C SER A 247 -36.67 -38.85 -6.62
N ILE A 248 -37.38 -38.73 -5.48
CA ILE A 248 -38.78 -39.15 -5.35
C ILE A 248 -39.71 -38.18 -6.10
N GLU A 249 -39.40 -36.88 -6.11
CA GLU A 249 -40.14 -35.85 -6.84
C GLU A 249 -40.14 -36.06 -8.35
N ARG A 250 -39.02 -36.54 -8.89
CA ARG A 250 -38.76 -36.71 -10.33
C ARG A 250 -39.14 -38.10 -10.86
N LEU A 251 -39.59 -39.01 -9.99
CA LEU A 251 -40.23 -40.24 -10.45
C LEU A 251 -41.55 -39.86 -11.13
N PRO A 252 -41.77 -40.21 -12.42
CA PRO A 252 -43.08 -40.01 -13.01
C PRO A 252 -44.12 -40.88 -12.27
N PRO A 253 -45.39 -40.45 -12.18
CA PRO A 253 -46.44 -41.31 -11.67
C PRO A 253 -46.46 -42.59 -12.50
N MET A 254 -46.57 -43.76 -11.84
CA MET A 254 -46.62 -45.05 -12.51
C MET A 254 -47.64 -45.00 -13.66
N PRO A 255 -47.29 -45.42 -14.89
CA PRO A 255 -48.18 -45.29 -16.04
C PRO A 255 -49.52 -45.95 -15.73
N GLY A 256 -50.59 -45.15 -15.63
CA GLY A 256 -51.91 -45.58 -15.16
C GLY A 256 -52.63 -46.61 -16.04
N GLN A 257 -51.97 -47.16 -17.06
CA GLN A 257 -52.47 -48.17 -17.99
C GLN A 257 -51.58 -49.41 -18.11
N LEU A 258 -50.63 -49.62 -17.18
CA LEU A 258 -50.05 -50.95 -17.01
C LEU A 258 -51.09 -51.85 -16.34
N CYS A 259 -52.04 -52.37 -17.13
CA CYS A 259 -52.95 -53.43 -16.69
C CYS A 259 -52.15 -54.73 -16.56
N PRO A 260 -51.84 -55.21 -15.34
CA PRO A 260 -51.12 -56.47 -15.15
C PRO A 260 -51.93 -57.66 -15.67
N ASP A 261 -53.26 -57.56 -15.61
CA ASP A 261 -54.22 -58.54 -16.14
C ASP A 261 -54.19 -58.66 -17.68
N LEU A 262 -53.73 -57.62 -18.39
CA LEU A 262 -53.58 -57.66 -19.85
C LEU A 262 -52.40 -58.56 -20.26
N LEU A 263 -51.32 -58.61 -19.48
CA LEU A 263 -50.19 -59.52 -19.75
C LEU A 263 -50.61 -60.99 -19.63
N GLN A 264 -51.40 -61.37 -18.62
CA GLN A 264 -51.91 -62.75 -18.51
C GLN A 264 -52.92 -63.09 -19.63
N ARG A 265 -53.77 -62.14 -20.05
CA ARG A 265 -54.75 -62.35 -21.13
C ARG A 265 -54.15 -62.28 -22.55
N PHE A 266 -52.99 -61.65 -22.74
CA PHE A 266 -52.31 -61.62 -24.04
C PHE A 266 -51.69 -62.97 -24.41
N PHE A 267 -51.32 -63.78 -23.41
CA PHE A 267 -50.66 -65.08 -23.59
C PHE A 267 -51.55 -66.29 -23.24
N SER A 268 -52.84 -66.09 -22.94
CA SER A 268 -53.73 -67.17 -22.51
C SER A 268 -54.15 -68.12 -23.63
N ASN A 269 -54.16 -67.68 -24.90
CA ASN A 269 -54.35 -68.54 -26.07
C ASN A 269 -53.26 -68.24 -27.11
N LEU A 270 -52.39 -69.22 -27.34
CA LEU A 270 -51.29 -69.19 -28.32
C LEU A 270 -51.83 -69.48 -29.74
N ASP A 271 -52.83 -68.71 -30.18
CA ASP A 271 -53.43 -68.88 -31.51
C ASP A 271 -52.75 -67.93 -32.53
N PRO A 272 -52.12 -68.41 -33.61
CA PRO A 272 -51.29 -67.60 -34.52
C PRO A 272 -52.05 -66.45 -35.21
N ILE A 273 -53.35 -66.63 -35.47
CA ILE A 273 -54.17 -65.65 -36.20
C ILE A 273 -54.45 -64.42 -35.31
N VAL A 274 -54.64 -64.62 -34.00
CA VAL A 274 -54.89 -63.54 -33.02
C VAL A 274 -53.61 -62.75 -32.71
N LEU A 275 -52.43 -63.37 -32.88
CA LEU A 275 -51.13 -62.70 -32.70
C LEU A 275 -50.81 -61.72 -33.83
N GLN A 276 -51.27 -61.98 -35.07
CA GLN A 276 -51.09 -61.06 -36.20
C GLN A 276 -51.93 -59.78 -36.08
N GLU A 277 -53.16 -59.83 -35.57
CA GLU A 277 -54.00 -58.63 -35.37
C GLU A 277 -53.51 -57.71 -34.22
N LYS A 278 -52.59 -58.20 -33.39
CA LYS A 278 -52.15 -57.52 -32.15
C LYS A 278 -50.81 -56.79 -32.26
N ASP A 279 -50.22 -56.76 -33.45
CA ASP A 279 -48.86 -56.26 -33.71
C ASP A 279 -48.70 -54.76 -33.36
N GLU A 280 -49.72 -53.95 -33.64
CA GLU A 280 -49.69 -52.50 -33.36
C GLU A 280 -49.77 -52.18 -31.84
N ARG A 281 -50.48 -53.00 -31.07
CA ARG A 281 -50.54 -52.88 -29.61
C ARG A 281 -49.25 -53.35 -28.96
N PHE A 282 -48.63 -54.41 -29.49
CA PHE A 282 -47.31 -54.89 -29.06
C PHE A 282 -46.23 -53.85 -29.30
N ARG A 283 -46.26 -53.18 -30.46
CA ARG A 283 -45.32 -52.12 -30.82
C ARG A 283 -45.50 -50.86 -29.96
N LYS A 284 -46.72 -50.53 -29.54
CA LYS A 284 -46.96 -49.46 -28.55
C LYS A 284 -46.44 -49.82 -27.16
N PHE A 285 -46.59 -51.07 -26.73
CA PHE A 285 -46.10 -51.54 -25.44
C PHE A 285 -44.57 -51.52 -25.36
N SER A 286 -43.86 -52.00 -26.39
CA SER A 286 -42.40 -51.94 -26.45
C SER A 286 -41.87 -50.50 -26.46
N LEU A 287 -42.57 -49.57 -27.14
CA LEU A 287 -42.24 -48.15 -27.15
C LEU A 287 -42.37 -47.50 -25.75
N GLN A 288 -43.39 -47.89 -24.98
CA GLN A 288 -43.60 -47.39 -23.61
C GLN A 288 -42.54 -47.92 -22.63
N LEU A 289 -42.15 -49.20 -22.77
CA LEU A 289 -41.06 -49.79 -21.99
C LEU A 289 -39.69 -49.13 -22.26
N ARG A 290 -39.40 -48.77 -23.52
CA ARG A 290 -38.18 -48.00 -23.86
C ARG A 290 -38.17 -46.61 -23.24
N ARG A 291 -39.33 -45.93 -23.19
CA ARG A 291 -39.45 -44.62 -22.54
C ARG A 291 -39.22 -44.71 -21.04
N ALA A 292 -39.79 -45.71 -20.38
CA ALA A 292 -39.53 -45.97 -18.95
C ALA A 292 -38.02 -46.19 -18.66
N ARG A 293 -37.32 -46.93 -19.53
CA ARG A 293 -35.87 -47.16 -19.45
C ARG A 293 -35.04 -45.86 -19.62
N GLN A 294 -35.45 -44.96 -20.52
CA GLN A 294 -34.82 -43.64 -20.71
C GLN A 294 -35.04 -42.69 -19.53
N TYR A 295 -36.20 -42.72 -18.88
CA TYR A 295 -36.45 -41.87 -17.72
C TYR A 295 -35.64 -42.31 -16.49
N PHE A 296 -35.40 -43.62 -16.35
CA PHE A 296 -34.60 -44.16 -15.26
C PHE A 296 -33.10 -43.82 -15.39
N SER A 297 -32.57 -43.80 -16.62
CA SER A 297 -31.18 -43.39 -16.87
C SER A 297 -30.98 -41.87 -16.68
N GLN A 298 -32.01 -41.06 -16.96
CA GLN A 298 -32.01 -39.62 -16.66
C GLN A 298 -32.06 -39.31 -15.16
N SER A 299 -32.72 -40.14 -14.36
CA SER A 299 -32.69 -40.01 -12.89
C SER A 299 -31.29 -40.28 -12.32
N ASN A 300 -30.55 -41.24 -12.90
CA ASN A 300 -29.21 -41.62 -12.44
C ASN A 300 -28.13 -40.55 -12.74
N SER A 301 -28.32 -39.71 -13.77
CA SER A 301 -27.40 -38.59 -14.08
C SER A 301 -27.63 -37.35 -13.21
N VAL A 302 -28.80 -37.25 -12.56
CA VAL A 302 -29.17 -36.16 -11.65
C VAL A 302 -28.53 -36.31 -10.27
N LEU A 303 -28.16 -37.53 -9.86
CA LEU A 303 -27.61 -37.86 -8.53
C LEU A 303 -26.24 -37.21 -8.19
N ASN A 304 -25.68 -36.36 -9.05
CA ASN A 304 -24.29 -35.87 -8.94
C ASN A 304 -24.10 -34.36 -8.69
N ASN A 305 -25.09 -33.55 -8.30
CA ASN A 305 -24.86 -32.14 -7.89
C ASN A 305 -25.87 -31.65 -6.82
N LYS A 306 -25.39 -30.87 -5.82
CA LYS A 306 -26.09 -30.43 -4.57
C LYS A 306 -26.55 -28.92 -4.61
N PRO A 307 -27.13 -28.29 -3.54
CA PRO A 307 -28.50 -28.41 -2.94
C PRO A 307 -29.16 -27.05 -2.48
N ARG A 308 -30.39 -27.05 -1.89
CA ARG A 308 -30.80 -26.50 -0.55
C ARG A 308 -32.31 -26.15 -0.36
N ASN A 309 -32.99 -26.85 0.56
CA ASN A 309 -33.76 -26.35 1.74
C ASN A 309 -34.62 -27.48 2.34
N SER A 310 -34.48 -27.80 3.64
CA SER A 310 -34.82 -29.14 4.17
C SER A 310 -36.11 -29.30 4.99
N SER A 311 -36.76 -28.23 5.46
CA SER A 311 -37.90 -28.35 6.40
C SER A 311 -39.27 -28.54 5.73
N ILE A 312 -39.61 -27.69 4.75
CA ILE A 312 -40.84 -27.80 3.94
C ILE A 312 -40.82 -29.09 3.10
N LEU A 313 -39.62 -29.48 2.67
CA LEU A 313 -39.36 -30.70 1.93
C LEU A 313 -39.86 -31.96 2.65
N LEU A 314 -39.80 -31.99 3.99
CA LEU A 314 -40.14 -33.18 4.77
C LEU A 314 -41.64 -33.48 4.79
N GLU A 315 -42.45 -32.44 4.95
CA GLU A 315 -43.92 -32.59 4.94
C GLU A 315 -44.40 -32.93 3.53
N GLN A 316 -43.85 -32.29 2.51
CA GLN A 316 -44.16 -32.59 1.12
C GLN A 316 -43.79 -34.02 0.71
N LEU A 317 -42.66 -34.55 1.22
CA LEU A 317 -42.26 -35.94 1.00
C LEU A 317 -43.24 -36.93 1.64
N LYS A 318 -43.64 -36.69 2.89
CA LYS A 318 -44.62 -37.50 3.62
C LYS A 318 -45.98 -37.50 2.91
N ASP A 319 -46.41 -36.35 2.41
CA ASP A 319 -47.68 -36.20 1.69
C ASP A 319 -47.65 -36.85 0.29
N LYS A 320 -46.52 -36.75 -0.44
CA LYS A 320 -46.37 -37.35 -1.77
C LYS A 320 -46.28 -38.88 -1.72
N LEU A 321 -45.54 -39.44 -0.76
CA LEU A 321 -45.50 -40.90 -0.52
C LEU A 321 -46.88 -41.48 -0.17
N ARG A 322 -47.72 -40.71 0.55
CA ARG A 322 -49.11 -41.09 0.86
C ARG A 322 -50.03 -40.97 -0.36
N ARG A 323 -49.84 -39.95 -1.21
CA ARG A 323 -50.66 -39.69 -2.41
C ARG A 323 -50.35 -40.63 -3.58
N GLU A 324 -49.09 -41.01 -3.80
CA GLU A 324 -48.66 -41.77 -4.99
C GLU A 324 -48.56 -43.30 -4.80
N ARG A 325 -48.92 -43.82 -3.61
CA ARG A 325 -49.09 -45.27 -3.31
C ARG A 325 -47.94 -46.17 -3.80
N PHE A 326 -46.69 -45.79 -3.51
CA PHE A 326 -45.54 -46.68 -3.73
C PHE A 326 -45.60 -47.91 -2.81
N ILE A 327 -45.21 -49.07 -3.33
CA ILE A 327 -45.40 -50.34 -2.64
C ILE A 327 -44.27 -50.53 -1.61
N PRO A 328 -44.59 -50.79 -0.33
CA PRO A 328 -43.60 -50.91 0.74
C PRO A 328 -42.49 -51.95 0.48
N SER A 329 -42.78 -53.00 -0.30
CA SER A 329 -41.80 -54.05 -0.62
C SER A 329 -40.70 -53.61 -1.60
N PHE A 330 -40.87 -52.51 -2.34
CA PHE A 330 -39.83 -51.96 -3.21
C PHE A 330 -38.77 -51.16 -2.43
N LEU A 331 -39.14 -50.66 -1.24
CA LEU A 331 -38.26 -49.89 -0.36
C LEU A 331 -37.41 -50.78 0.57
N GLY A 332 -37.64 -52.10 0.58
CA GLY A 332 -36.95 -53.05 1.47
C GLY A 332 -35.80 -53.85 0.85
N SER A 333 -35.62 -53.84 -0.48
CA SER A 333 -34.53 -54.59 -1.13
C SER A 333 -33.38 -53.68 -1.55
N SER A 334 -32.14 -54.16 -1.34
CA SER A 334 -30.94 -53.41 -1.73
C SER A 334 -31.00 -53.01 -3.21
N LEU A 335 -30.51 -51.80 -3.54
CA LEU A 335 -30.39 -51.29 -4.92
C LEU A 335 -29.76 -52.31 -5.88
N LYS A 336 -28.85 -53.16 -5.38
CA LYS A 336 -28.18 -54.22 -6.13
C LYS A 336 -29.12 -55.35 -6.54
N SER A 337 -30.07 -55.74 -5.68
CA SER A 337 -31.06 -56.79 -5.97
C SER A 337 -32.18 -56.27 -6.89
N SER A 338 -32.63 -55.03 -6.69
CA SER A 338 -33.59 -54.39 -7.60
C SER A 338 -33.00 -54.21 -9.01
N SER A 339 -31.72 -53.81 -9.11
CA SER A 339 -31.01 -53.72 -10.38
C SER A 339 -30.84 -55.07 -11.07
N ALA A 340 -30.56 -56.16 -10.33
CA ALA A 340 -30.40 -57.50 -10.91
C ALA A 340 -31.72 -58.07 -11.45
N ALA A 341 -32.85 -57.83 -10.77
CA ALA A 341 -34.16 -58.24 -11.23
C ALA A 341 -34.59 -57.47 -12.51
N ILE A 342 -34.27 -56.18 -12.58
CA ILE A 342 -34.56 -55.33 -13.73
C ILE A 342 -33.66 -55.68 -14.93
N LEU A 343 -32.38 -55.98 -14.70
CA LEU A 343 -31.48 -56.46 -15.76
C LEU A 343 -31.94 -57.81 -16.31
N ALA A 344 -32.37 -58.74 -15.46
CA ALA A 344 -32.93 -60.02 -15.91
C ALA A 344 -34.23 -59.85 -16.72
N PHE A 345 -35.06 -58.87 -16.36
CA PHE A 345 -36.28 -58.54 -17.11
C PHE A 345 -35.98 -57.84 -18.44
N SER A 346 -34.98 -56.96 -18.46
CA SER A 346 -34.48 -56.31 -19.68
C SER A 346 -33.88 -57.32 -20.65
N ASP A 347 -33.05 -58.25 -20.16
CA ASP A 347 -32.41 -59.28 -21.00
C ASP A 347 -33.43 -60.24 -21.61
N ALA A 348 -34.55 -60.49 -20.91
CA ALA A 348 -35.67 -61.27 -21.44
C ALA A 348 -36.43 -60.53 -22.56
N ILE A 349 -36.60 -59.21 -22.44
CA ILE A 349 -37.24 -58.37 -23.48
C ILE A 349 -36.33 -58.24 -24.70
N ASP A 350 -35.03 -58.01 -24.49
CA ASP A 350 -34.05 -57.83 -25.57
C ASP A 350 -33.90 -59.14 -26.39
N ARG A 351 -33.95 -60.32 -25.74
CA ARG A 351 -33.98 -61.64 -26.43
C ARG A 351 -35.29 -61.91 -27.19
N PHE A 352 -36.42 -61.42 -26.70
CA PHE A 352 -37.71 -61.54 -27.39
C PHE A 352 -37.75 -60.68 -28.67
N GLU A 353 -37.22 -59.45 -28.61
CA GLU A 353 -37.16 -58.54 -29.75
C GLU A 353 -36.18 -59.03 -30.83
N ALA A 354 -35.14 -59.76 -30.43
CA ALA A 354 -34.25 -60.49 -31.34
C ALA A 354 -34.97 -61.67 -32.02
N ALA A 355 -35.76 -62.46 -31.27
CA ALA A 355 -36.54 -63.57 -31.82
C ALA A 355 -37.67 -63.11 -32.76
N SER A 356 -38.32 -61.98 -32.46
CA SER A 356 -39.41 -61.43 -33.30
C SER A 356 -38.92 -60.86 -34.62
N LYS A 357 -37.65 -60.45 -34.73
CA LYS A 357 -37.04 -59.95 -35.98
C LYS A 357 -36.69 -61.06 -36.98
N VAL A 358 -36.55 -62.31 -36.54
CA VAL A 358 -36.21 -63.45 -37.40
C VAL A 358 -37.44 -64.02 -38.14
N CYS A 359 -38.65 -63.72 -37.66
CA CYS A 359 -39.89 -64.16 -38.30
C CYS A 359 -40.41 -63.14 -39.32
N GLN A 360 -40.03 -63.30 -40.59
CA GLN A 360 -40.72 -62.73 -41.76
C GLN A 360 -41.02 -63.86 -42.78
N PRO A 361 -42.02 -63.67 -43.66
CA PRO A 361 -43.22 -64.49 -43.72
C PRO A 361 -43.04 -65.69 -44.64
N GLN A 362 -42.98 -66.91 -44.10
CA GLN A 362 -43.46 -68.09 -44.82
C GLN A 362 -43.76 -69.31 -43.93
N ASP A 363 -43.28 -69.37 -42.69
CA ASP A 363 -43.75 -70.40 -41.74
C ASP A 363 -44.19 -69.79 -40.41
N ASN A 364 -45.51 -69.83 -40.20
CA ASN A 364 -46.22 -69.43 -38.99
C ASN A 364 -45.94 -70.43 -37.85
N SER A 365 -45.03 -70.11 -36.94
CA SER A 365 -45.21 -70.41 -35.52
C SER A 365 -44.28 -69.57 -34.65
N LEU A 366 -44.85 -68.71 -33.80
CA LEU A 366 -44.12 -68.11 -32.68
C LEU A 366 -43.71 -69.26 -31.75
N ASP A 367 -42.40 -69.50 -31.63
CA ASP A 367 -41.86 -70.59 -30.82
C ASP A 367 -42.33 -70.45 -29.35
N ILE A 368 -43.19 -71.38 -28.93
CA ILE A 368 -43.83 -71.48 -27.61
C ILE A 368 -42.78 -71.43 -26.47
N THR A 369 -41.54 -71.78 -26.79
CA THR A 369 -40.38 -71.74 -25.88
C THR A 369 -40.04 -70.32 -25.42
N ALA A 370 -40.14 -69.32 -26.31
CA ALA A 370 -39.88 -67.91 -25.97
C ALA A 370 -41.00 -67.33 -25.08
N ALA A 371 -42.26 -67.67 -25.36
CA ALA A 371 -43.41 -67.24 -24.56
C ALA A 371 -43.40 -67.81 -23.13
N LYS A 372 -42.95 -69.07 -22.95
CA LYS A 372 -42.82 -69.70 -21.61
C LYS A 372 -41.71 -69.08 -20.74
N LEU A 373 -40.61 -68.63 -21.35
CA LEU A 373 -39.53 -67.92 -20.64
C LEU A 373 -39.98 -66.54 -20.13
N ILE A 374 -40.82 -65.86 -20.90
CA ILE A 374 -41.42 -64.56 -20.52
C ILE A 374 -42.40 -64.72 -19.36
N LEU A 375 -43.27 -65.73 -19.39
CA LEU A 375 -44.21 -66.02 -18.30
C LEU A 375 -43.50 -66.33 -16.97
N ARG A 376 -42.34 -67.02 -16.99
CA ARG A 376 -41.50 -67.24 -15.80
C ARG A 376 -40.86 -65.95 -15.27
N GLY A 377 -40.55 -64.98 -16.14
CA GLY A 377 -40.06 -63.67 -15.74
C GLY A 377 -41.14 -62.77 -15.14
N ILE A 378 -42.34 -62.77 -15.72
CA ILE A 378 -43.49 -61.97 -15.29
C ILE A 378 -44.08 -62.48 -13.96
N ALA A 379 -44.07 -63.80 -13.71
CA ALA A 379 -44.55 -64.38 -12.44
C ALA A 379 -43.79 -63.87 -11.20
N LYS A 380 -42.58 -63.32 -11.35
CA LYS A 380 -41.84 -62.66 -10.26
C LYS A 380 -42.35 -61.24 -9.94
N VAL A 381 -43.26 -60.67 -10.75
CA VAL A 381 -43.70 -59.26 -10.68
C VAL A 381 -45.20 -59.11 -10.33
N GLY A 382 -45.98 -60.19 -10.29
CA GLY A 382 -47.45 -60.18 -10.33
C GLY A 382 -48.27 -59.64 -9.15
N ASN A 383 -47.74 -58.82 -8.22
CA ASN A 383 -48.47 -58.44 -6.99
C ASN A 383 -49.25 -57.11 -7.02
N LEU A 384 -49.56 -56.48 -8.16
CA LEU A 384 -49.94 -55.04 -8.19
C LEU A 384 -51.07 -54.66 -9.18
N GLN A 385 -52.32 -54.50 -8.73
CA GLN A 385 -53.54 -54.17 -9.54
C GLN A 385 -53.88 -52.64 -9.65
N LEU A 386 -54.48 -52.12 -10.76
CA LEU A 386 -54.84 -50.67 -11.01
C LEU A 386 -56.13 -50.41 -11.89
N SER A 387 -56.76 -49.19 -11.84
CA SER A 387 -58.13 -48.79 -12.36
C SER A 387 -58.27 -47.48 -13.25
N ASN A 388 -59.47 -47.18 -13.84
CA ASN A 388 -59.79 -46.30 -15.05
C ASN A 388 -60.57 -44.93 -14.87
N VAL A 389 -60.42 -43.93 -15.79
CA VAL A 389 -61.28 -42.68 -15.95
C VAL A 389 -61.40 -42.15 -17.44
N PRO A 390 -62.49 -41.43 -17.90
CA PRO A 390 -62.84 -41.11 -19.33
C PRO A 390 -62.50 -39.71 -19.94
N ILE A 391 -62.70 -39.57 -21.28
CA ILE A 391 -62.09 -38.61 -22.24
C ILE A 391 -62.77 -37.22 -22.41
N SER A 392 -64.05 -37.04 -22.11
CA SER A 392 -64.78 -35.77 -22.37
C SER A 392 -64.26 -34.56 -21.59
N ILE A 393 -63.53 -34.80 -20.50
CA ILE A 393 -62.87 -33.77 -19.67
C ILE A 393 -61.61 -33.20 -20.35
N LEU A 394 -61.08 -33.85 -21.39
CA LEU A 394 -59.85 -33.42 -22.08
C LEU A 394 -60.08 -32.25 -23.08
N ALA A 395 -61.26 -32.14 -23.70
CA ALA A 395 -61.49 -31.20 -24.80
C ALA A 395 -61.70 -29.75 -24.34
N SER A 396 -62.39 -29.52 -23.21
CA SER A 396 -62.53 -28.18 -22.61
C SER A 396 -61.22 -27.66 -22.03
N ARG A 397 -60.30 -28.57 -21.63
CA ARG A 397 -58.97 -28.21 -21.12
C ARG A 397 -58.05 -27.67 -22.21
N THR A 398 -58.18 -28.12 -23.45
CA THR A 398 -57.31 -27.72 -24.57
C THR A 398 -57.45 -26.25 -24.98
N GLU A 399 -58.66 -25.69 -24.95
CA GLU A 399 -58.93 -24.30 -25.35
C GLU A 399 -58.46 -23.31 -24.27
N THR A 400 -58.67 -23.66 -22.99
CA THR A 400 -58.11 -22.94 -21.84
C THR A 400 -56.57 -23.00 -21.86
N LEU A 401 -55.98 -24.14 -22.21
CA LEU A 401 -54.53 -24.31 -22.34
C LEU A 401 -53.93 -23.38 -23.40
N SER A 402 -54.58 -23.23 -24.56
CA SER A 402 -54.07 -22.39 -25.65
C SER A 402 -53.98 -20.90 -25.25
N PHE A 403 -55.02 -20.38 -24.60
CA PHE A 403 -55.04 -18.99 -24.11
C PHE A 403 -53.98 -18.73 -23.02
N VAL A 404 -53.81 -19.67 -22.08
CA VAL A 404 -52.78 -19.58 -21.03
C VAL A 404 -51.37 -19.62 -21.65
N VAL A 405 -51.13 -20.50 -22.63
CA VAL A 405 -49.83 -20.60 -23.33
C VAL A 405 -49.47 -19.30 -24.06
N GLN A 406 -50.43 -18.61 -24.67
CA GLN A 406 -50.15 -17.34 -25.36
C GLN A 406 -49.75 -16.22 -24.38
N ARG A 407 -50.45 -16.08 -23.26
CA ARG A 407 -50.10 -15.08 -22.22
C ARG A 407 -48.75 -15.38 -21.58
N LEU A 408 -48.44 -16.66 -21.32
CA LEU A 408 -47.12 -17.07 -20.82
C LEU A 408 -46.01 -16.73 -21.81
N ARG A 409 -46.25 -16.90 -23.12
CA ARG A 409 -45.28 -16.54 -24.17
C ARG A 409 -44.98 -15.04 -24.22
N GLU A 410 -46.00 -14.18 -24.13
CA GLU A 410 -45.82 -12.73 -24.10
C GLU A 410 -45.08 -12.26 -22.84
N ALA A 411 -45.44 -12.81 -21.68
CA ALA A 411 -44.75 -12.53 -20.43
C ALA A 411 -43.28 -12.97 -20.48
N PHE A 412 -42.99 -14.13 -21.09
CA PHE A 412 -41.63 -14.64 -21.26
C PHE A 412 -40.78 -13.73 -22.17
N VAL A 413 -41.32 -13.26 -23.29
CA VAL A 413 -40.64 -12.32 -24.19
C VAL A 413 -40.32 -10.99 -23.49
N SER A 414 -41.25 -10.48 -22.69
CA SER A 414 -41.06 -9.25 -21.88
C SER A 414 -39.90 -9.41 -20.88
N VAL A 415 -39.93 -10.48 -20.05
CA VAL A 415 -38.88 -10.75 -19.06
C VAL A 415 -37.52 -10.99 -19.72
N ARG A 416 -37.49 -11.72 -20.84
CA ARG A 416 -36.27 -11.94 -21.62
C ARG A 416 -35.68 -10.63 -22.15
N SER A 417 -36.51 -9.74 -22.69
CA SER A 417 -36.05 -8.44 -23.19
C SER A 417 -35.44 -7.57 -22.09
N ILE A 418 -36.02 -7.58 -20.88
CA ILE A 418 -35.50 -6.85 -19.71
C ILE A 418 -34.15 -7.44 -19.29
N ALA A 419 -34.01 -8.77 -19.23
CA ALA A 419 -32.75 -9.42 -18.89
C ALA A 419 -31.64 -9.12 -19.91
N GLU A 420 -31.93 -9.25 -21.21
CA GLU A 420 -30.96 -9.02 -22.29
C GLU A 420 -30.52 -7.55 -22.35
N ARG A 421 -31.44 -6.58 -22.27
CA ARG A 421 -31.11 -5.13 -22.28
C ARG A 421 -30.19 -4.73 -21.13
N ASN A 422 -30.37 -5.34 -19.96
CA ASN A 422 -29.58 -5.04 -18.77
C ASN A 422 -28.37 -5.98 -18.58
N ARG A 423 -28.03 -6.79 -19.61
CA ARG A 423 -26.89 -7.72 -19.63
C ARG A 423 -26.90 -8.76 -18.50
N PHE A 424 -28.08 -9.22 -18.10
CA PHE A 424 -28.22 -10.37 -17.21
C PHE A 424 -28.26 -11.67 -18.02
N ALA A 425 -27.65 -12.75 -17.51
CA ALA A 425 -27.76 -14.06 -18.12
C ALA A 425 -29.19 -14.58 -17.96
N PHE A 426 -29.95 -14.59 -19.05
CA PHE A 426 -31.34 -15.05 -19.04
C PHE A 426 -31.42 -16.58 -18.97
N SER A 427 -32.25 -17.09 -18.08
CA SER A 427 -32.63 -18.50 -18.00
C SER A 427 -34.15 -18.61 -18.00
N ASP A 428 -34.68 -19.62 -18.67
CA ASP A 428 -36.10 -19.97 -18.68
C ASP A 428 -36.55 -20.73 -17.42
N SER A 429 -35.66 -20.88 -16.43
CA SER A 429 -35.99 -21.55 -15.18
C SER A 429 -36.98 -20.73 -14.32
N PRO A 430 -37.96 -21.38 -13.67
CA PRO A 430 -38.85 -20.73 -12.71
C PRO A 430 -38.10 -20.04 -11.56
N GLN A 431 -36.93 -20.57 -11.20
CA GLN A 431 -36.03 -19.97 -10.22
C GLN A 431 -35.48 -18.62 -10.70
N PHE A 432 -35.00 -18.53 -11.95
CA PHE A 432 -34.57 -17.26 -12.53
C PHE A 432 -35.72 -16.23 -12.56
N VAL A 433 -36.92 -16.62 -13.00
CA VAL A 433 -38.08 -15.72 -13.02
C VAL A 433 -38.45 -15.24 -11.62
N ASN A 434 -38.36 -16.11 -10.62
CA ASN A 434 -38.58 -15.77 -9.22
C ASN A 434 -37.53 -14.80 -8.67
N GLU A 435 -36.25 -15.09 -8.88
CA GLU A 435 -35.14 -14.30 -8.38
C GLU A 435 -35.01 -12.96 -9.12
N PHE A 436 -35.06 -12.97 -10.45
CA PHE A 436 -34.98 -11.77 -11.30
C PHE A 436 -36.22 -10.88 -11.19
N GLY A 437 -37.39 -11.47 -10.91
CA GLY A 437 -38.63 -10.74 -10.65
C GLY A 437 -38.69 -10.09 -9.27
N ASN A 438 -37.75 -10.36 -8.37
CA ASN A 438 -37.67 -9.67 -7.09
C ASN A 438 -36.84 -8.38 -7.24
N VAL A 439 -37.50 -7.22 -7.17
CA VAL A 439 -36.86 -5.89 -7.27
C VAL A 439 -35.80 -5.63 -6.20
N ASP A 440 -35.81 -6.38 -5.10
CA ASP A 440 -34.84 -6.26 -4.02
C ASP A 440 -33.66 -7.23 -4.16
N ASN A 441 -33.70 -8.15 -5.13
CA ASN A 441 -32.61 -9.10 -5.41
C ASN A 441 -31.63 -8.62 -6.50
N ILE A 442 -31.72 -7.37 -6.93
CA ILE A 442 -30.78 -6.84 -7.92
C ILE A 442 -29.43 -6.62 -7.21
N PRO A 443 -28.34 -7.28 -7.67
CA PRO A 443 -27.06 -7.21 -7.01
C PRO A 443 -26.58 -5.76 -6.86
N ASP A 444 -25.93 -5.49 -5.72
CA ASP A 444 -25.28 -4.23 -5.41
C ASP A 444 -26.21 -3.01 -5.29
N LEU A 445 -27.54 -3.19 -5.26
CA LEU A 445 -28.48 -2.14 -4.86
C LEU A 445 -28.83 -2.25 -3.37
N ILE A 446 -29.05 -1.11 -2.71
CA ILE A 446 -29.41 -1.04 -1.29
C ILE A 446 -30.93 -1.22 -1.14
N ILE A 447 -31.34 -2.17 -0.31
CA ILE A 447 -32.75 -2.39 0.00
C ILE A 447 -33.35 -1.12 0.63
N GLY A 448 -34.46 -0.63 0.07
CA GLY A 448 -35.12 0.60 0.52
C GLY A 448 -34.55 1.91 -0.06
N GLY A 449 -33.60 1.84 -1.03
CA GLY A 449 -33.15 3.02 -1.76
C GLY A 449 -34.25 3.69 -2.61
N ASP A 450 -34.13 4.99 -2.88
CA ASP A 450 -35.01 5.69 -3.83
C ASP A 450 -34.57 5.45 -5.28
N TYR A 451 -35.43 4.75 -6.02
CA TYR A 451 -35.25 4.39 -7.43
C TYR A 451 -36.36 4.95 -8.32
N SER A 452 -36.98 6.05 -7.90
CA SER A 452 -37.99 6.76 -8.70
C SER A 452 -37.42 7.26 -10.03
N GLU A 453 -38.31 7.55 -10.99
CA GLU A 453 -37.92 8.13 -12.29
C GLU A 453 -37.16 9.45 -12.13
N ARG A 454 -37.53 10.25 -11.12
CA ARG A 454 -36.79 11.46 -10.73
C ARG A 454 -35.36 11.12 -10.29
N SER A 455 -35.20 10.14 -9.40
CA SER A 455 -33.86 9.68 -8.98
C SER A 455 -33.04 9.14 -10.16
N LEU A 456 -33.64 8.48 -11.16
CA LEU A 456 -32.92 8.04 -12.36
C LEU A 456 -32.44 9.21 -13.23
N VAL A 457 -33.22 10.27 -13.36
CA VAL A 457 -32.80 11.50 -14.05
C VAL A 457 -31.61 12.13 -13.34
N ASP A 458 -31.69 12.27 -12.01
CA ASP A 458 -30.61 12.83 -11.19
C ASP A 458 -29.33 11.98 -11.30
N ALA A 459 -29.47 10.65 -11.26
CA ALA A 459 -28.36 9.71 -11.40
C ALA A 459 -27.64 9.87 -12.76
N ARG A 460 -28.38 10.02 -13.87
CA ARG A 460 -27.82 10.27 -15.20
C ARG A 460 -27.09 11.61 -15.27
N GLN A 461 -27.64 12.65 -14.65
CA GLN A 461 -26.99 13.97 -14.59
C GLN A 461 -25.66 13.90 -13.83
N HIS A 462 -25.60 13.18 -12.71
CA HIS A 462 -24.35 12.97 -11.97
C HIS A 462 -23.28 12.27 -12.82
N VAL A 463 -23.65 11.19 -13.54
CA VAL A 463 -22.71 10.48 -14.44
C VAL A 463 -22.17 11.43 -15.53
N GLN A 464 -23.03 12.25 -16.14
CA GLN A 464 -22.63 13.19 -17.18
C GLN A 464 -21.72 14.32 -16.71
N ARG A 465 -21.87 14.79 -15.46
CA ARG A 465 -21.02 15.84 -14.86
C ARG A 465 -19.66 15.31 -14.44
N ILE A 466 -19.60 14.13 -13.84
CA ILE A 466 -18.33 13.56 -13.36
C ILE A 466 -17.47 13.07 -14.52
N ARG A 467 -18.04 12.27 -15.44
CA ARG A 467 -17.33 11.60 -16.55
C ARG A 467 -16.11 10.76 -16.11
N ILE A 468 -16.13 10.20 -14.90
CA ILE A 468 -15.08 9.29 -14.39
C ILE A 468 -15.74 7.95 -14.15
N ASN A 469 -15.18 6.89 -14.74
CA ASN A 469 -15.75 5.55 -14.69
C ASN A 469 -14.97 4.63 -13.74
N THR A 470 -14.85 5.04 -12.48
CA THR A 470 -14.27 4.23 -11.39
C THR A 470 -15.31 3.94 -10.33
N SER A 471 -14.98 3.11 -9.33
CA SER A 471 -15.92 2.75 -8.27
C SER A 471 -16.28 3.97 -7.40
N ILE A 472 -17.45 3.96 -6.78
CA ILE A 472 -17.90 5.03 -5.87
C ILE A 472 -16.90 5.22 -4.70
N ALA A 473 -16.32 4.13 -4.19
CA ALA A 473 -15.24 4.20 -3.20
C ALA A 473 -14.00 4.95 -3.73
N ASP A 474 -13.59 4.66 -4.97
CA ASP A 474 -12.44 5.32 -5.58
C ASP A 474 -12.73 6.80 -5.90
N LEU A 475 -13.94 7.13 -6.35
CA LEU A 475 -14.38 8.52 -6.54
C LEU A 475 -14.32 9.33 -5.25
N ARG A 476 -14.69 8.72 -4.12
CA ARG A 476 -14.56 9.34 -2.80
C ARG A 476 -13.10 9.67 -2.48
N ASN A 477 -12.17 8.76 -2.76
CA ASN A 477 -10.74 8.96 -2.55
C ASN A 477 -10.19 10.06 -3.47
N ARG A 478 -10.54 10.01 -4.76
CA ARG A 478 -10.16 11.03 -5.75
C ARG A 478 -10.65 12.42 -5.37
N ARG A 479 -11.88 12.54 -4.87
CA ARG A 479 -12.41 13.80 -4.32
C ARG A 479 -11.54 14.33 -3.19
N VAL A 480 -11.18 13.48 -2.22
CA VAL A 480 -10.33 13.89 -1.09
C VAL A 480 -8.97 14.37 -1.58
N LEU A 481 -8.34 13.64 -2.51
CA LEU A 481 -7.07 14.03 -3.12
C LEU A 481 -7.19 15.37 -3.87
N LEU A 482 -8.24 15.54 -4.67
CA LEU A 482 -8.48 16.76 -5.43
C LEU A 482 -8.69 17.96 -4.50
N SER A 483 -9.53 17.82 -3.47
CA SER A 483 -9.76 18.88 -2.47
C SER A 483 -8.47 19.26 -1.74
N LYS A 484 -7.63 18.28 -1.38
CA LYS A 484 -6.32 18.54 -0.77
C LYS A 484 -5.38 19.29 -1.71
N GLN A 485 -5.38 18.97 -3.00
CA GLN A 485 -4.59 19.72 -3.99
C GLN A 485 -5.08 21.16 -4.14
N VAL A 486 -6.40 21.37 -4.24
CA VAL A 486 -6.98 22.72 -4.31
C VAL A 486 -6.56 23.56 -3.11
N GLU A 487 -6.65 23.00 -1.89
CA GLU A 487 -6.23 23.67 -0.66
C GLU A 487 -4.72 23.98 -0.67
N SER A 488 -3.88 23.02 -1.08
CA SER A 488 -2.44 23.22 -1.20
C SER A 488 -2.10 24.34 -2.18
N TYR A 489 -2.70 24.34 -3.38
CA TYR A 489 -2.47 25.37 -4.38
C TYR A 489 -2.94 26.74 -3.91
N SER A 490 -4.10 26.81 -3.25
CA SER A 490 -4.63 28.04 -2.67
C SER A 490 -3.68 28.64 -1.62
N MET A 491 -3.19 27.81 -0.70
CA MET A 491 -2.23 28.26 0.33
C MET A 491 -0.91 28.74 -0.28
N THR A 492 -0.35 28.02 -1.26
CA THR A 492 0.88 28.44 -1.94
C THR A 492 0.69 29.76 -2.68
N LEU A 493 -0.43 29.96 -3.38
CA LEU A 493 -0.73 31.22 -4.07
C LEU A 493 -0.91 32.39 -3.09
N GLU A 494 -1.54 32.16 -1.94
CA GLU A 494 -1.69 33.19 -0.90
C GLU A 494 -0.34 33.58 -0.30
N ARG A 495 0.53 32.60 -0.02
CA ARG A 495 1.91 32.88 0.41
C ARG A 495 2.70 33.64 -0.66
N CYS A 496 2.55 33.28 -1.93
CA CYS A 496 3.16 34.02 -3.04
C CYS A 496 2.67 35.48 -3.05
N ARG A 497 1.37 35.71 -2.88
CA ARG A 497 0.78 37.04 -2.81
C ARG A 497 1.33 37.85 -1.64
N GLN A 498 1.46 37.25 -0.46
CA GLN A 498 2.01 37.92 0.72
C GLN A 498 3.46 38.34 0.52
N VAL A 499 4.29 37.46 -0.07
CA VAL A 499 5.68 37.81 -0.39
C VAL A 499 5.76 38.90 -1.46
N ALA A 500 4.96 38.78 -2.52
CA ALA A 500 4.91 39.80 -3.57
C ALA A 500 4.47 41.17 -3.04
N MET A 501 3.45 41.20 -2.17
CA MET A 501 2.99 42.41 -1.48
C MET A 501 4.08 42.98 -0.56
N GLY A 502 4.79 42.12 0.18
CA GLY A 502 5.94 42.50 1.00
C GLY A 502 7.07 43.13 0.18
N LEU A 503 7.25 42.71 -1.07
CA LEU A 503 8.21 43.27 -2.02
C LEU A 503 7.67 44.49 -2.82
N GLY A 504 6.40 44.83 -2.69
CA GLY A 504 5.76 45.88 -3.48
C GLY A 504 5.58 45.51 -4.97
N VAL A 505 5.49 44.22 -5.28
CA VAL A 505 5.37 43.69 -6.64
C VAL A 505 3.94 43.25 -6.90
N PHE A 506 3.41 43.62 -8.06
CA PHE A 506 2.09 43.17 -8.49
C PHE A 506 2.07 41.66 -8.71
N PHE A 507 1.09 40.98 -8.11
CA PHE A 507 0.90 39.54 -8.22
C PHE A 507 -0.59 39.23 -8.44
N ASP A 508 -0.91 38.78 -9.64
CA ASP A 508 -2.27 38.39 -10.06
C ASP A 508 -2.47 36.87 -10.05
N GLY A 509 -1.43 36.10 -9.71
CA GLY A 509 -1.48 34.64 -9.74
C GLY A 509 -1.56 34.08 -11.15
N THR A 510 -1.09 34.79 -12.17
CA THR A 510 -0.78 34.23 -13.50
C THR A 510 0.52 33.42 -13.48
N GLU A 511 0.72 32.59 -14.51
CA GLU A 511 1.99 31.88 -14.70
C GLU A 511 3.18 32.86 -14.85
N GLU A 512 2.96 34.03 -15.45
CA GLU A 512 4.00 35.06 -15.57
C GLU A 512 4.36 35.68 -14.23
N SER A 513 3.39 36.01 -13.38
CA SER A 513 3.66 36.56 -12.03
C SER A 513 4.34 35.54 -11.11
N LEU A 514 4.01 34.24 -11.22
CA LEU A 514 4.70 33.17 -10.51
C LEU A 514 6.16 33.03 -10.94
N LYS A 515 6.44 33.15 -12.25
CA LYS A 515 7.82 33.14 -12.79
C LYS A 515 8.60 34.38 -12.35
N ASP A 516 7.99 35.57 -12.39
CA ASP A 516 8.59 36.81 -11.92
C ASP A 516 8.94 36.70 -10.41
N LEU A 517 8.02 36.20 -9.60
CA LEU A 517 8.23 35.99 -8.17
C LEU A 517 9.32 34.95 -7.88
N SER A 518 9.34 33.84 -8.62
CA SER A 518 10.37 32.79 -8.47
C SER A 518 11.79 33.35 -8.67
N VAL A 519 11.96 34.23 -9.66
CA VAL A 519 13.24 34.91 -9.91
C VAL A 519 13.61 35.83 -8.74
N LEU A 520 12.65 36.57 -8.19
CA LEU A 520 12.89 37.44 -7.03
C LEU A 520 13.26 36.66 -5.77
N LEU A 521 12.58 35.55 -5.51
CA LEU A 521 12.88 34.63 -4.41
C LEU A 521 14.32 34.11 -4.53
N HIS A 522 14.75 33.75 -5.74
CA HIS A 522 16.12 33.30 -6.00
C HIS A 522 17.16 34.41 -5.78
N VAL A 523 16.87 35.64 -6.18
CA VAL A 523 17.75 36.79 -5.91
C VAL A 523 17.88 37.05 -4.42
N CYS A 524 16.78 36.97 -3.66
CA CYS A 524 16.80 37.17 -2.21
C CYS A 524 17.51 36.01 -1.49
N SER A 525 17.35 34.76 -1.95
CA SER A 525 17.97 33.59 -1.31
C SER A 525 19.48 33.53 -1.47
N THR A 526 20.04 34.25 -2.45
CA THR A 526 21.48 34.33 -2.71
C THR A 526 22.12 35.58 -2.11
N ALA A 527 21.36 36.39 -1.36
CA ALA A 527 21.83 37.65 -0.82
C ALA A 527 22.84 37.48 0.33
N PRO A 528 23.95 38.24 0.36
CA PRO A 528 24.87 38.27 1.48
C PRO A 528 24.28 39.14 2.61
N ILE A 529 23.36 38.57 3.40
CA ILE A 529 22.52 39.29 4.39
C ILE A 529 23.36 40.19 5.32
N GLU A 530 24.47 39.68 5.85
CA GLU A 530 25.36 40.42 6.77
C GLU A 530 26.03 41.65 6.16
N LEU A 531 26.11 41.72 4.82
CA LEU A 531 26.74 42.82 4.09
C LEU A 531 25.74 43.89 3.67
N LEU A 532 24.44 43.61 3.72
CA LEU A 532 23.40 44.53 3.26
C LEU A 532 23.35 45.83 4.07
N ASP A 533 23.74 45.82 5.35
CA ASP A 533 23.80 47.03 6.18
C ASP A 533 24.85 48.03 5.70
N TYR A 534 25.84 47.58 4.94
CA TYR A 534 26.91 48.42 4.42
C TYR A 534 26.68 48.92 2.99
N ARG A 535 25.51 48.63 2.42
CA ARG A 535 25.20 48.99 1.04
C ARG A 535 25.15 50.50 0.84
N THR A 536 25.55 50.93 -0.34
CA THR A 536 25.36 52.29 -0.84
C THR A 536 24.60 52.23 -2.18
N PRO A 537 23.95 53.32 -2.63
CA PRO A 537 23.24 53.38 -3.92
C PRO A 537 24.14 53.20 -5.16
N HIS A 538 25.44 53.00 -4.97
CA HIS A 538 26.44 52.89 -6.02
C HIS A 538 26.72 51.43 -6.37
N PHE A 539 26.47 50.48 -5.46
CA PHE A 539 26.70 49.05 -5.70
C PHE A 539 25.90 48.54 -6.91
N GLY A 540 26.51 47.65 -7.69
CA GLY A 540 25.94 47.16 -8.95
C GLY A 540 26.11 48.08 -10.16
N LYS A 541 26.88 49.18 -10.01
CA LYS A 541 27.31 50.05 -11.12
C LYS A 541 28.78 49.79 -11.47
N ALA A 542 29.15 50.05 -12.73
CA ALA A 542 30.51 49.84 -13.24
C ALA A 542 31.58 50.53 -12.37
N GLN A 543 31.31 51.76 -11.93
CA GLN A 543 32.22 52.55 -11.08
C GLN A 543 32.64 51.83 -9.78
N ILE A 544 31.76 51.02 -9.17
CA ILE A 544 32.13 50.27 -7.96
C ILE A 544 33.02 49.09 -8.29
N SER A 545 32.77 48.39 -9.39
CA SER A 545 33.65 47.31 -9.85
C SER A 545 35.07 47.82 -10.12
N ASP A 546 35.18 48.99 -10.75
CA ASP A 546 36.47 49.63 -11.03
C ASP A 546 37.15 50.08 -9.72
N ALA A 547 36.40 50.70 -8.80
CA ALA A 547 36.92 51.11 -7.50
C ALA A 547 37.40 49.93 -6.63
N ILE A 548 36.67 48.81 -6.61
CA ILE A 548 37.09 47.59 -5.90
C ILE A 548 38.39 47.05 -6.49
N THR A 549 38.49 47.02 -7.83
CA THR A 549 39.69 46.55 -8.52
C THR A 549 40.89 47.45 -8.23
N LEU A 550 40.71 48.77 -8.21
CA LEU A 550 41.73 49.73 -7.81
C LEU A 550 42.18 49.50 -6.36
N ILE A 551 41.24 49.28 -5.43
CA ILE A 551 41.56 49.00 -4.03
C ILE A 551 42.38 47.73 -3.88
N GLU A 552 42.00 46.66 -4.56
CA GLU A 552 42.75 45.39 -4.54
C GLU A 552 44.19 45.58 -5.02
N GLN A 553 44.37 46.30 -6.13
CA GLN A 553 45.69 46.62 -6.67
C GLN A 553 46.52 47.50 -5.71
N GLU A 554 45.91 48.52 -5.10
CA GLU A 554 46.60 49.40 -4.14
C GLU A 554 46.95 48.68 -2.84
N LEU A 555 46.08 47.81 -2.31
CA LEU A 555 46.38 47.00 -1.13
C LEU A 555 47.53 46.02 -1.41
N GLU A 556 47.57 45.40 -2.59
CA GLU A 556 48.66 44.53 -3.00
C GLU A 556 49.97 45.31 -3.15
N ALA A 557 49.94 46.46 -3.85
CA ALA A 557 51.11 47.32 -4.03
C ALA A 557 51.67 47.83 -2.69
N LEU A 558 50.80 48.26 -1.77
CA LEU A 558 51.19 48.71 -0.43
C LEU A 558 51.77 47.57 0.40
N SER A 559 51.20 46.36 0.31
CA SER A 559 51.74 45.17 0.98
C SER A 559 53.13 44.79 0.48
N GLN A 560 53.36 44.84 -0.84
CA GLN A 560 54.67 44.59 -1.45
C GLN A 560 55.71 45.66 -1.06
N ALA A 561 55.30 46.94 -1.08
CA ALA A 561 56.15 48.05 -0.65
C ALA A 561 56.49 47.96 0.85
N GLU A 562 55.52 47.62 1.69
CA GLU A 562 55.71 47.40 3.13
C GLU A 562 56.69 46.25 3.38
N SER A 563 56.56 45.13 2.66
CA SER A 563 57.48 44.00 2.76
C SER A 563 58.91 44.40 2.36
N SER A 564 59.06 45.19 1.29
CA SER A 564 60.36 45.68 0.81
C SER A 564 61.01 46.64 1.80
N ILE A 565 60.22 47.53 2.41
CA ILE A 565 60.69 48.46 3.44
C ILE A 565 60.99 47.73 4.75
N ALA A 566 60.23 46.68 5.10
CA ALA A 566 60.42 45.91 6.33
C ALA A 566 61.76 45.17 6.33
N ILE A 567 62.32 44.87 5.16
CA ILE A 567 63.66 44.30 5.04
C ILE A 567 64.71 45.33 5.47
N ILE A 568 64.46 46.61 5.18
CA ILE A 568 65.43 47.70 5.34
C ILE A 568 65.26 48.47 6.65
N PHE A 569 64.03 48.71 7.12
CA PHE A 569 63.70 49.59 8.25
C PHE A 569 62.80 48.89 9.28
N HIS A 570 62.86 49.36 10.53
CA HIS A 570 61.88 49.04 11.57
C HIS A 570 60.61 49.87 11.35
N ILE A 571 59.59 49.25 10.75
CA ILE A 571 58.32 49.90 10.36
C ILE A 571 57.48 50.39 11.56
N ASP A 572 57.72 49.87 12.76
CA ASP A 572 57.04 50.31 13.98
C ASP A 572 57.37 51.76 14.35
N LEU A 573 58.52 52.24 13.89
CA LEU A 573 58.87 53.66 13.97
C LEU A 573 58.01 54.38 12.94
N ARG A 574 57.13 55.28 13.38
CA ARG A 574 56.30 56.14 12.51
C ARG A 574 56.94 57.53 12.37
N PRO A 575 58.00 57.68 11.57
CA PRO A 575 58.68 58.95 11.41
C PRO A 575 57.83 59.96 10.63
N SER A 576 58.12 61.25 10.81
CA SER A 576 57.50 62.29 9.99
C SER A 576 58.03 62.21 8.56
N VAL A 577 57.11 62.17 7.58
CA VAL A 577 57.43 62.26 6.15
C VAL A 577 58.34 63.46 5.86
N THR A 578 58.04 64.61 6.48
CA THR A 578 58.83 65.84 6.28
C THR A 578 60.28 65.70 6.75
N GLU A 579 60.51 64.95 7.82
CA GLU A 579 61.85 64.66 8.36
C GLU A 579 62.59 63.66 7.47
N LEU A 580 61.91 62.64 6.95
CA LEU A 580 62.47 61.68 6.00
C LEU A 580 62.91 62.37 4.70
N ARG A 581 62.03 63.19 4.10
CA ARG A 581 62.32 63.95 2.88
C ARG A 581 63.45 64.94 3.08
N ARG A 582 63.46 65.69 4.20
CA ARG A 582 64.56 66.61 4.54
C ARG A 582 65.88 65.85 4.70
N SER A 583 65.87 64.71 5.40
CA SER A 583 67.06 63.89 5.60
C SER A 583 67.57 63.28 4.30
N ALA A 584 66.66 62.82 3.41
CA ALA A 584 67.01 62.35 2.07
C ALA A 584 67.62 63.47 1.21
N ALA A 585 67.05 64.68 1.22
CA ALA A 585 67.56 65.82 0.47
C ALA A 585 68.95 66.30 0.96
N VAL A 586 69.18 66.31 2.28
CA VAL A 586 70.49 66.66 2.87
C VAL A 586 71.56 65.62 2.50
N LEU A 587 71.20 64.33 2.48
CA LEU A 587 72.11 63.25 2.10
C LEU A 587 72.35 63.17 0.57
N GLY A 588 71.39 63.60 -0.25
CA GLY A 588 71.46 63.59 -1.71
C GLY A 588 72.09 64.83 -2.35
N SER A 589 72.15 65.97 -1.66
CA SER A 589 72.67 67.25 -2.19
C SER A 589 74.18 67.45 -2.04
N LYS A 590 74.87 66.60 -1.26
CA LYS A 590 76.30 66.76 -0.94
C LYS A 590 77.07 65.44 -1.13
N ASP A 591 77.56 65.20 -2.34
CA ASP A 591 78.59 64.19 -2.58
C ASP A 591 79.97 64.82 -2.36
N GLY A 592 80.60 64.57 -1.20
CA GLY A 592 81.99 64.94 -0.97
C GLY A 592 82.38 65.24 0.48
N PHE A 593 83.69 65.26 0.70
CA PHE A 593 84.42 65.40 1.99
C PHE A 593 83.88 66.52 2.92
N PHE A 594 83.34 67.61 2.37
CA PHE A 594 82.81 68.74 3.13
C PHE A 594 81.37 68.55 3.68
N GLY A 595 80.62 67.55 3.19
CA GLY A 595 79.28 67.22 3.71
C GLY A 595 79.33 66.67 5.15
N LEU A 596 80.36 65.86 5.44
CA LEU A 596 80.60 65.18 6.73
C LEU A 596 80.76 66.15 7.92
N LEU A 597 81.21 67.37 7.66
CA LEU A 597 81.42 68.39 8.68
C LEU A 597 80.13 69.12 9.08
N SER A 598 79.08 69.08 8.24
CA SER A 598 77.82 69.75 8.54
C SER A 598 77.01 69.01 9.61
N SER A 599 76.50 69.75 10.59
CA SER A 599 75.69 69.21 11.69
C SER A 599 74.40 68.56 11.18
N GLU A 600 73.78 69.14 10.15
CA GLU A 600 72.55 68.63 9.53
C GLU A 600 72.76 67.29 8.81
N TRP A 601 73.89 67.09 8.13
CA TRP A 601 74.20 65.82 7.46
C TRP A 601 74.43 64.70 8.46
N ARG A 602 75.14 64.97 9.57
CA ARG A 602 75.32 64.00 10.66
C ARG A 602 73.98 63.63 11.30
N LYS A 603 73.07 64.60 11.46
CA LYS A 603 71.72 64.37 11.97
C LYS A 603 70.90 63.49 11.00
N ALA A 604 70.92 63.79 9.70
CA ALA A 604 70.23 62.99 8.68
C ALA A 604 70.76 61.53 8.58
N LYS A 605 72.08 61.34 8.68
CA LYS A 605 72.70 60.00 8.74
C LYS A 605 72.30 59.26 10.01
N ALA A 606 72.26 59.94 11.16
CA ALA A 606 71.81 59.36 12.43
C ALA A 606 70.33 58.95 12.37
N THR A 607 69.46 59.76 11.76
CA THR A 607 68.05 59.43 11.53
C THR A 607 67.92 58.15 10.71
N HIS A 608 68.65 58.01 9.59
CA HIS A 608 68.66 56.76 8.80
C HIS A 608 69.12 55.54 9.59
N LEU A 609 70.26 55.65 10.29
CA LEU A 609 70.82 54.55 11.09
C LEU A 609 69.90 54.13 12.24
N GLY A 610 69.26 55.09 12.90
CA GLY A 610 68.35 54.81 14.02
C GLY A 610 67.09 54.04 13.63
N MET A 611 66.71 54.04 12.35
CA MET A 611 65.52 53.35 11.85
C MET A 611 65.85 52.08 11.06
N ARG A 612 67.07 51.94 10.54
CA ARG A 612 67.46 50.82 9.66
C ARG A 612 67.62 49.52 10.45
N ARG A 613 67.25 48.39 9.85
CA ARG A 613 67.56 47.04 10.31
C ARG A 613 68.97 46.63 9.85
N GLY A 614 69.80 46.23 10.81
CA GLY A 614 71.16 45.70 10.57
C GLY A 614 72.19 46.76 10.17
N GLU A 615 73.46 46.36 10.21
CA GLU A 615 74.60 47.22 9.88
C GLU A 615 75.04 47.01 8.43
N ALA A 616 75.08 48.09 7.64
CA ALA A 616 75.56 48.09 6.26
C ALA A 616 76.29 49.39 5.92
N GLU A 617 77.44 49.27 5.23
CA GLU A 617 78.20 50.41 4.73
C GLU A 617 77.57 50.96 3.44
N LEU A 618 76.60 51.86 3.61
CA LEU A 618 75.91 52.53 2.51
C LEU A 618 76.43 53.96 2.27
N SER A 619 76.54 54.32 0.99
CA SER A 619 76.86 55.69 0.55
C SER A 619 75.74 56.68 0.91
N ALA A 620 76.06 57.97 0.98
CA ALA A 620 75.07 59.02 1.27
C ALA A 620 73.89 58.99 0.28
N LYS A 621 74.20 58.77 -1.01
CA LYS A 621 73.22 58.60 -2.08
C LYS A 621 72.31 57.38 -1.85
N GLN A 622 72.87 56.22 -1.49
CA GLN A 622 72.07 55.02 -1.19
C GLN A 622 71.15 55.23 0.01
N ARG A 623 71.64 55.89 1.08
CA ARG A 623 70.81 56.24 2.25
C ARG A 623 69.70 57.22 1.90
N ALA A 624 69.99 58.21 1.05
CA ALA A 624 69.00 59.14 0.55
C ALA A 624 67.90 58.43 -0.25
N THR A 625 68.26 57.48 -1.12
CA THR A 625 67.30 56.66 -1.87
C THR A 625 66.43 55.83 -0.94
N GLU A 626 67.00 55.18 0.07
CA GLU A 626 66.22 54.38 1.04
C GLU A 626 65.27 55.23 1.89
N LEU A 627 65.70 56.40 2.37
CA LEU A 627 64.81 57.33 3.08
C LEU A 627 63.70 57.88 2.19
N ALA A 628 64.00 58.16 0.92
CA ALA A 628 63.00 58.61 -0.05
C ALA A 628 61.96 57.51 -0.31
N MET A 629 62.39 56.26 -0.51
CA MET A 629 61.49 55.10 -0.65
C MET A 629 60.59 54.93 0.58
N PHE A 630 61.12 55.12 1.79
CA PHE A 630 60.31 55.03 3.01
C PHE A 630 59.30 56.18 3.12
N ALA A 631 59.69 57.40 2.74
CA ALA A 631 58.79 58.55 2.67
C ALA A 631 57.67 58.34 1.63
N ASP A 632 58.01 57.86 0.43
CA ASP A 632 57.05 57.56 -0.64
C ASP A 632 55.99 56.55 -0.19
N TYR A 633 56.40 55.50 0.54
CA TYR A 633 55.46 54.52 1.09
C TYR A 633 54.53 55.11 2.15
N ILE A 634 55.06 55.91 3.09
CA ILE A 634 54.22 56.54 4.13
C ILE A 634 53.21 57.48 3.48
N GLU A 635 53.63 58.33 2.53
CA GLU A 635 52.74 59.23 1.79
C GLU A 635 51.66 58.45 1.03
N ARG A 636 52.02 57.41 0.28
CA ARG A 636 51.07 56.59 -0.48
C ARG A 636 50.08 55.88 0.45
N ARG A 637 50.57 55.34 1.57
CA ARG A 637 49.74 54.70 2.60
C ARG A 637 48.76 55.68 3.22
N GLU A 638 49.21 56.86 3.61
CA GLU A 638 48.35 57.89 4.22
C GLU A 638 47.30 58.36 3.23
N ALA A 639 47.69 58.67 1.98
CA ALA A 639 46.77 59.07 0.92
C ALA A 639 45.68 58.03 0.64
N PHE A 640 46.04 56.74 0.65
CA PHE A 640 45.07 55.65 0.50
C PHE A 640 44.14 55.55 1.72
N VAL A 641 44.66 55.54 2.94
CA VAL A 641 43.86 55.44 4.17
C VAL A 641 42.91 56.63 4.33
N SER A 642 43.32 57.83 3.93
CA SER A 642 42.51 59.05 4.00
C SER A 642 41.68 59.31 2.74
N ASN A 643 41.59 58.36 1.80
CA ASN A 643 40.86 58.58 0.55
C ASN A 643 39.36 58.77 0.81
N THR A 644 38.90 60.01 0.69
CA THR A 644 37.51 60.41 0.96
C THR A 644 36.55 59.94 -0.13
N GLU A 645 37.01 59.82 -1.37
CA GLU A 645 36.18 59.38 -2.50
C GLU A 645 35.81 57.91 -2.36
N LEU A 646 36.78 57.04 -2.08
CA LEU A 646 36.54 55.61 -1.84
C LEU A 646 35.65 55.40 -0.62
N LYS A 647 35.84 56.19 0.45
CA LYS A 647 34.97 56.17 1.63
C LYS A 647 33.54 56.59 1.34
N LEU A 648 33.33 57.55 0.44
CA LEU A 648 31.99 57.98 0.02
C LEU A 648 31.29 56.91 -0.83
N LEU A 649 32.04 56.23 -1.71
CA LEU A 649 31.51 55.20 -2.61
C LEU A 649 31.16 53.90 -1.87
N LEU A 650 32.04 53.41 -1.01
CA LEU A 650 31.96 52.08 -0.36
C LEU A 650 31.52 52.13 1.11
N GLY A 651 31.38 53.34 1.67
CA GLY A 651 30.89 53.55 3.02
C GLY A 651 31.72 52.82 4.07
N GLY A 652 31.04 52.12 4.98
CA GLY A 652 31.66 51.40 6.10
C GLY A 652 32.49 50.17 5.72
N LEU A 653 32.48 49.75 4.45
CA LEU A 653 33.34 48.65 3.97
C LEU A 653 34.77 49.10 3.71
N PHE A 654 34.98 50.38 3.41
CA PHE A 654 36.33 50.93 3.25
C PHE A 654 36.92 51.34 4.60
N LYS A 655 37.92 50.59 5.06
CA LYS A 655 38.62 50.75 6.35
C LYS A 655 40.13 50.97 6.16
N GLY A 656 40.53 51.62 5.07
CA GLY A 656 41.94 51.83 4.72
C GLY A 656 42.67 50.50 4.53
N LEU A 657 43.79 50.27 5.23
CA LEU A 657 44.55 49.02 5.14
C LEU A 657 43.80 47.79 5.70
N ALA A 658 42.83 48.00 6.60
CA ALA A 658 42.02 46.91 7.17
C ALA A 658 40.78 46.58 6.31
N THR A 659 40.74 47.09 5.08
CA THR A 659 39.64 46.85 4.13
C THR A 659 39.66 45.40 3.67
N ASP A 660 38.51 44.73 3.78
CA ASP A 660 38.30 43.38 3.27
C ASP A 660 37.73 43.47 1.85
N SER A 661 38.59 43.27 0.85
CA SER A 661 38.22 43.30 -0.57
C SER A 661 37.22 42.21 -0.95
N SER A 662 37.30 41.04 -0.30
CA SER A 662 36.40 39.92 -0.57
C SER A 662 34.96 40.27 -0.20
N ARG A 663 34.74 40.91 0.94
CA ARG A 663 33.40 41.36 1.36
C ARG A 663 32.81 42.39 0.40
N MET A 664 33.59 43.39 -0.02
CA MET A 664 33.12 44.40 -0.98
C MET A 664 32.75 43.77 -2.32
N ARG A 665 33.62 42.88 -2.83
CA ARG A 665 33.42 42.16 -4.08
C ARG A 665 32.18 41.27 -4.00
N SER A 666 32.01 40.50 -2.93
CA SER A 666 30.84 39.65 -2.70
C SER A 666 29.52 40.44 -2.76
N LEU A 667 29.44 41.59 -2.08
CA LEU A 667 28.25 42.44 -2.11
C LEU A 667 27.97 43.01 -3.52
N ASN A 668 29.02 43.50 -4.20
CA ASN A 668 28.87 44.06 -5.55
C ASN A 668 28.48 43.00 -6.58
N ASP A 669 29.11 41.83 -6.52
CA ASP A 669 28.84 40.71 -7.42
C ASP A 669 27.41 40.19 -7.26
N TRP A 670 26.89 40.14 -6.03
CA TRP A 670 25.48 39.84 -5.80
C TRP A 670 24.55 40.86 -6.49
N TYR A 671 24.81 42.18 -6.38
CA TYR A 671 24.00 43.18 -7.08
C TYR A 671 24.07 43.05 -8.61
N LEU A 672 25.26 42.78 -9.16
CA LEU A 672 25.44 42.55 -10.60
C LEU A 672 24.71 41.29 -11.06
N GLN A 673 24.80 40.20 -10.29
CA GLN A 673 24.10 38.95 -10.56
C GLN A 673 22.59 39.13 -10.45
N ALA A 674 22.10 39.77 -9.37
CA ALA A 674 20.70 40.09 -9.17
C ALA A 674 20.11 40.82 -10.37
N ARG A 675 20.80 41.85 -10.89
CA ARG A 675 20.36 42.61 -12.07
C ARG A 675 20.33 41.75 -13.34
N ARG A 676 21.29 40.84 -13.53
CA ARG A 676 21.31 39.89 -14.65
C ARG A 676 20.17 38.88 -14.53
N THR A 677 19.94 38.32 -13.35
CA THR A 677 18.86 37.35 -13.09
C THR A 677 17.49 38.00 -13.29
N LEU A 678 17.28 39.23 -12.80
CA LEU A 678 16.02 39.96 -13.05
C LEU A 678 15.82 40.29 -14.53
N ALA A 679 16.89 40.53 -15.28
CA ALA A 679 16.82 40.81 -16.71
C ALA A 679 16.42 39.60 -17.57
N THR A 680 16.40 38.36 -17.02
CA THR A 680 15.85 37.19 -17.74
C THR A 680 14.34 37.28 -17.92
N ARG A 681 13.68 38.15 -17.16
CA ARG A 681 12.24 38.39 -17.21
C ARG A 681 11.95 39.76 -17.83
N PRO A 682 11.07 39.87 -18.85
CA PRO A 682 10.77 41.12 -19.52
C PRO A 682 10.36 42.24 -18.56
N GLY A 683 11.11 43.34 -18.54
CA GLY A 683 10.81 44.54 -17.74
C GLY A 683 10.84 44.36 -16.22
N LEU A 684 11.25 43.20 -15.68
CA LEU A 684 11.24 42.97 -14.23
C LEU A 684 12.31 43.81 -13.51
N ASN A 685 13.49 43.93 -14.12
CA ASN A 685 14.58 44.79 -13.65
C ASN A 685 14.28 46.30 -13.70
N GLN A 686 13.22 46.72 -14.42
CA GLN A 686 12.73 48.11 -14.45
C GLN A 686 11.65 48.35 -13.39
N ARG A 687 10.89 47.29 -13.07
CA ARG A 687 9.81 47.31 -12.08
C ARG A 687 10.33 47.24 -10.64
N ILE A 688 11.52 46.65 -10.44
CA ILE A 688 12.05 46.35 -9.10
C ILE A 688 13.49 46.82 -8.96
N ASP A 689 13.72 47.64 -7.94
CA ASP A 689 15.04 48.10 -7.54
C ASP A 689 15.46 47.37 -6.25
N VAL A 690 16.33 46.37 -6.41
CA VAL A 690 16.84 45.53 -5.31
C VAL A 690 17.59 46.36 -4.26
N THR A 691 18.11 47.54 -4.63
CA THR A 691 18.79 48.43 -3.67
C THR A 691 17.83 49.05 -2.66
N ARG A 692 16.53 49.11 -2.96
CA ARG A 692 15.50 49.71 -2.12
C ARG A 692 14.82 48.74 -1.17
N ILE A 693 14.93 47.44 -1.41
CA ILE A 693 14.36 46.41 -0.53
C ILE A 693 15.11 46.44 0.80
N SER A 694 14.44 46.51 1.94
CA SER A 694 15.13 46.54 3.25
C SER A 694 15.88 45.23 3.55
N ARG A 695 16.88 45.29 4.45
CA ARG A 695 17.59 44.09 4.90
C ARG A 695 16.62 43.07 5.52
N GLU A 696 15.73 43.54 6.38
CA GLU A 696 14.74 42.72 7.09
C GLU A 696 13.87 41.95 6.09
N GLN A 697 13.36 42.63 5.05
CA GLN A 697 12.58 41.98 3.99
C GLN A 697 13.40 40.91 3.24
N VAL A 698 14.67 41.19 2.89
CA VAL A 698 15.51 40.19 2.20
C VAL A 698 15.78 38.98 3.10
N GLU A 699 16.01 39.19 4.39
CA GLU A 699 16.27 38.13 5.38
C GLU A 699 15.03 37.25 5.60
N GLU A 700 13.85 37.85 5.81
CA GLU A 700 12.57 37.14 5.93
C GLU A 700 12.26 36.30 4.68
N ILE A 701 12.45 36.87 3.50
CA ILE A 701 12.18 36.19 2.24
C ILE A 701 13.20 35.07 1.99
N SER A 702 14.48 35.33 2.25
CA SER A 702 15.53 34.32 2.09
C SER A 702 15.26 33.08 2.95
N ALA A 703 14.73 33.26 4.17
CA ALA A 703 14.39 32.15 5.07
C ALA A 703 13.31 31.21 4.49
N ILE A 704 12.37 31.73 3.70
CA ILE A 704 11.26 30.94 3.13
C ILE A 704 11.43 30.62 1.64
N ALA A 705 12.38 31.27 0.95
CA ALA A 705 12.51 31.24 -0.50
C ALA A 705 12.67 29.83 -1.07
N SER A 706 13.54 29.00 -0.49
CA SER A 706 13.77 27.65 -1.01
C SER A 706 12.51 26.77 -0.95
N GLY A 707 11.73 26.88 0.13
CA GLY A 707 10.48 26.15 0.27
C GLY A 707 9.42 26.65 -0.72
N LEU A 708 9.26 27.97 -0.80
CA LEU A 708 8.26 28.58 -1.68
C LEU A 708 8.58 28.36 -3.17
N ILE A 709 9.85 28.38 -3.57
CA ILE A 709 10.27 28.03 -4.94
C ILE A 709 9.86 26.58 -5.27
N SER A 710 10.07 25.64 -4.34
CA SER A 710 9.66 24.25 -4.53
C SER A 710 8.14 24.10 -4.65
N GLU A 711 7.37 24.87 -3.88
CA GLU A 711 5.91 24.86 -3.95
C GLU A 711 5.40 25.48 -5.26
N ILE A 712 6.02 26.56 -5.74
CA ILE A 712 5.70 27.14 -7.07
C ILE A 712 6.00 26.14 -8.19
N ALA A 713 7.06 25.33 -8.07
CA ALA A 713 7.33 24.28 -9.04
C ALA A 713 6.18 23.25 -9.12
N LEU A 714 5.59 22.88 -7.98
CA LEU A 714 4.41 21.99 -7.94
C LEU A 714 3.18 22.61 -8.61
N LEU A 715 3.04 23.95 -8.59
CA LEU A 715 1.99 24.62 -9.36
C LEU A 715 2.20 24.41 -10.87
N PHE A 716 3.43 24.48 -11.38
CA PHE A 716 3.70 24.21 -12.79
C PHE A 716 3.42 22.76 -13.20
N GLU A 717 3.45 21.81 -12.26
CA GLU A 717 3.13 20.39 -12.48
C GLU A 717 1.64 20.05 -12.25
N ALA A 718 0.80 21.03 -11.93
CA ALA A 718 -0.59 20.77 -11.52
C ALA A 718 -1.45 20.12 -12.60
N ASP A 719 -1.23 20.43 -13.89
CA ASP A 719 -1.97 19.78 -14.98
C ASP A 719 -1.76 18.24 -14.96
N GLN A 720 -0.53 17.80 -14.67
CA GLN A 720 -0.20 16.38 -14.54
C GLN A 720 -0.81 15.79 -13.26
N ALA A 721 -0.71 16.49 -12.12
CA ALA A 721 -1.28 16.04 -10.86
C ALA A 721 -2.80 15.87 -10.93
N VAL A 722 -3.51 16.84 -11.52
CA VAL A 722 -4.96 16.79 -11.73
C VAL A 722 -5.33 15.65 -12.67
N THR A 723 -4.56 15.45 -13.75
CA THR A 723 -4.77 14.35 -14.70
C THR A 723 -4.66 12.99 -14.00
N LEU A 724 -3.65 12.80 -13.15
CA LEU A 724 -3.49 11.57 -12.36
C LEU A 724 -4.66 11.33 -11.40
N ILE A 725 -5.14 12.38 -10.73
CA ILE A 725 -6.27 12.28 -9.80
C ILE A 725 -7.59 11.97 -10.51
N LEU A 726 -7.80 12.49 -11.72
CA LEU A 726 -9.04 12.29 -12.49
C LEU A 726 -8.97 11.13 -13.49
N ASP A 727 -7.77 10.53 -13.67
CA ASP A 727 -7.44 9.52 -14.68
C ASP A 727 -7.77 9.97 -16.13
N GLN A 728 -7.80 11.28 -16.34
CA GLN A 728 -8.04 11.90 -17.64
C GLN A 728 -7.62 13.38 -17.63
N PRO A 729 -7.25 13.96 -18.77
CA PRO A 729 -6.94 15.38 -18.87
C PRO A 729 -8.18 16.23 -18.56
N PHE A 730 -8.02 17.27 -17.73
CA PHE A 730 -9.08 18.22 -17.43
C PHE A 730 -8.84 19.54 -18.16
N LEU A 731 -9.14 19.55 -19.45
CA LEU A 731 -8.84 20.66 -20.36
C LEU A 731 -9.41 22.00 -19.88
N GLU A 732 -10.61 22.00 -19.29
CA GLU A 732 -11.26 23.21 -18.77
C GLU A 732 -10.39 23.91 -17.70
N PHE A 733 -9.83 23.14 -16.77
CA PHE A 733 -8.87 23.65 -15.78
C PHE A 733 -7.62 24.21 -16.46
N THR A 734 -7.00 23.45 -17.36
CA THR A 734 -5.77 23.88 -18.04
C THR A 734 -6.00 25.15 -18.87
N THR A 735 -7.11 25.23 -19.60
CA THR A 735 -7.45 26.41 -20.40
C THR A 735 -7.64 27.63 -19.52
N VAL A 736 -8.45 27.53 -18.45
CA VAL A 736 -8.75 28.68 -17.59
C VAL A 736 -7.52 29.11 -16.78
N LYS A 737 -6.70 28.16 -16.32
CA LYS A 737 -5.40 28.45 -15.68
C LYS A 737 -4.52 29.31 -16.59
N ASN A 738 -4.44 28.95 -17.88
CA ASN A 738 -3.55 29.62 -18.83
C ASN A 738 -4.12 30.95 -19.34
N SER A 739 -5.45 31.10 -19.46
CA SER A 739 -6.08 32.32 -20.01
C SER A 739 -6.52 33.32 -18.93
N ASN A 740 -7.02 32.85 -17.79
CA ASN A 740 -7.64 33.67 -16.75
C ASN A 740 -6.87 33.64 -15.41
N GLY A 741 -5.81 32.84 -15.33
CA GLY A 741 -4.98 32.70 -14.14
C GLY A 741 -5.48 31.64 -13.15
N TRP A 742 -4.77 31.51 -12.04
CA TRP A 742 -4.97 30.41 -11.10
C TRP A 742 -6.25 30.50 -10.26
N LEU A 743 -6.69 31.70 -9.88
CA LEU A 743 -7.87 31.89 -9.03
C LEU A 743 -9.15 31.28 -9.67
N PRO A 744 -9.54 31.65 -10.91
CA PRO A 744 -10.67 31.02 -11.58
C PRO A 744 -10.46 29.51 -11.84
N ALA A 745 -9.22 29.09 -12.07
CA ALA A 745 -8.90 27.68 -12.28
C ALA A 745 -9.13 26.83 -11.02
N LEU A 746 -8.81 27.38 -9.83
CA LEU A 746 -9.10 26.72 -8.56
C LEU A 746 -10.61 26.59 -8.29
N GLU A 747 -11.41 27.60 -8.67
CA GLU A 747 -12.87 27.52 -8.57
C GLU A 747 -13.43 26.36 -9.42
N ILE A 748 -12.87 26.14 -10.62
CA ILE A 748 -13.25 25.02 -11.49
C ILE A 748 -12.87 23.67 -10.86
N LEU A 749 -11.68 23.53 -10.28
CA LEU A 749 -11.30 22.31 -9.57
C LEU A 749 -12.19 22.08 -8.33
N GLN A 750 -12.54 23.13 -7.60
CA GLN A 750 -13.43 23.06 -6.45
C GLN A 750 -14.84 22.66 -6.85
N SER A 751 -15.36 23.23 -7.94
CA SER A 751 -16.63 22.84 -8.56
C SER A 751 -16.61 21.36 -8.94
N LYS A 752 -15.53 20.88 -9.59
CA LYS A 752 -15.37 19.47 -9.95
C LYS A 752 -15.35 18.55 -8.72
N ALA A 753 -14.67 18.96 -7.65
CA ALA A 753 -14.67 18.22 -6.39
C ALA A 753 -16.08 18.17 -5.75
N SER A 754 -16.86 19.25 -5.86
CA SER A 754 -18.25 19.32 -5.39
C SER A 754 -19.19 18.42 -6.20
N ASP A 755 -19.01 18.35 -7.53
CA ASP A 755 -19.75 17.43 -8.39
C ASP A 755 -19.49 15.97 -8.01
N ILE A 756 -18.22 15.62 -7.78
CA ILE A 756 -17.85 14.27 -7.32
C ILE A 756 -18.46 13.99 -5.94
N LYS A 757 -18.41 14.97 -5.01
CA LYS A 757 -19.03 14.83 -3.68
C LYS A 757 -20.52 14.50 -3.78
N SER A 758 -21.26 15.32 -4.52
CA SER A 758 -22.71 15.21 -4.67
C SER A 758 -23.10 13.86 -5.26
N ALA A 759 -22.34 13.37 -6.24
CA ALA A 759 -22.57 12.06 -6.82
C ALA A 759 -22.22 10.89 -5.89
N VAL A 760 -21.11 10.97 -5.14
CA VAL A 760 -20.76 9.95 -4.15
C VAL A 760 -21.86 9.86 -3.09
N GLU A 761 -22.32 10.99 -2.56
CA GLU A 761 -23.43 11.03 -1.60
C GLU A 761 -24.72 10.48 -2.20
N PHE A 762 -25.02 10.80 -3.47
CA PHE A 762 -26.19 10.28 -4.17
C PHE A 762 -26.17 8.75 -4.35
N PHE A 763 -25.04 8.18 -4.77
CA PHE A 763 -24.93 6.76 -5.06
C PHE A 763 -24.69 5.89 -3.81
N GLU A 764 -23.98 6.40 -2.78
CA GLU A 764 -23.73 5.65 -1.54
C GLU A 764 -25.02 5.30 -0.79
N THR A 765 -26.10 6.07 -0.96
CA THR A 765 -27.40 5.77 -0.34
C THR A 765 -28.26 4.79 -1.16
N ARG A 766 -27.82 4.39 -2.36
CA ARG A 766 -28.61 3.59 -3.30
C ARG A 766 -27.91 2.33 -3.78
N CYS A 767 -26.57 2.30 -3.77
CA CYS A 767 -25.76 1.28 -4.41
C CYS A 767 -24.54 0.91 -3.55
N SER A 768 -24.00 -0.29 -3.78
CA SER A 768 -22.73 -0.72 -3.22
C SER A 768 -21.59 0.17 -3.70
N ARG A 769 -20.63 0.42 -2.81
CA ARG A 769 -19.46 1.26 -3.08
C ARG A 769 -18.50 0.69 -4.12
N SER A 770 -18.63 -0.60 -4.44
CA SER A 770 -17.83 -1.29 -5.46
C SER A 770 -18.23 -0.93 -6.89
N LEU A 771 -19.45 -0.45 -7.12
CA LEU A 771 -19.94 -0.12 -8.46
C LEU A 771 -19.38 1.22 -8.95
N SER A 772 -19.22 1.35 -10.27
CA SER A 772 -19.06 2.66 -10.90
C SER A 772 -20.41 3.36 -11.05
N PRO A 773 -20.48 4.71 -11.09
CA PRO A 773 -21.71 5.45 -11.31
C PRO A 773 -22.50 5.00 -12.55
N ALA A 774 -21.81 4.67 -13.65
CA ALA A 774 -22.45 4.19 -14.88
C ALA A 774 -23.13 2.83 -14.67
N VAL A 775 -22.46 1.90 -13.99
CA VAL A 775 -23.04 0.58 -13.67
C VAL A 775 -24.16 0.72 -12.64
N ALA A 776 -24.01 1.61 -11.66
CA ALA A 776 -25.05 1.94 -10.69
C ALA A 776 -26.34 2.41 -11.37
N VAL A 777 -26.24 3.36 -12.31
CA VAL A 777 -27.40 3.81 -13.11
C VAL A 777 -28.03 2.64 -13.86
N GLN A 778 -27.23 1.81 -14.52
CA GLN A 778 -27.74 0.63 -15.24
C GLN A 778 -28.51 -0.34 -14.32
N ARG A 779 -28.01 -0.58 -13.09
CA ARG A 779 -28.71 -1.42 -12.10
C ARG A 779 -30.00 -0.77 -11.62
N MET A 780 -29.98 0.53 -11.37
CA MET A 780 -31.19 1.29 -10.99
C MET A 780 -32.26 1.25 -12.09
N GLU A 781 -31.86 1.38 -13.36
CA GLU A 781 -32.76 1.27 -14.52
C GLU A 781 -33.35 -0.14 -14.64
N ALA A 782 -32.54 -1.18 -14.45
CA ALA A 782 -33.01 -2.56 -14.41
C ALA A 782 -34.08 -2.76 -13.33
N ARG A 783 -33.88 -2.18 -12.14
CA ARG A 783 -34.87 -2.23 -11.05
C ARG A 783 -36.20 -1.60 -11.44
N ALA A 784 -36.16 -0.41 -12.03
CA ALA A 784 -37.37 0.29 -12.48
C ALA A 784 -38.11 -0.51 -13.55
N GLN A 785 -37.40 -1.14 -14.48
CA GLN A 785 -38.00 -1.99 -15.53
C GLN A 785 -38.63 -3.27 -14.95
N ILE A 786 -37.96 -3.92 -13.99
CA ILE A 786 -38.52 -5.10 -13.30
C ILE A 786 -39.75 -4.72 -12.48
N ALA A 787 -39.74 -3.56 -11.81
CA ALA A 787 -40.90 -3.03 -11.09
C ALA A 787 -42.10 -2.81 -12.02
N ALA A 788 -41.87 -2.24 -13.21
CA ALA A 788 -42.90 -2.03 -14.21
C ALA A 788 -43.45 -3.33 -14.81
N ALA A 789 -42.65 -4.41 -14.84
CA ALA A 789 -43.01 -5.70 -15.41
C ALA A 789 -43.54 -6.73 -14.39
N GLN A 790 -43.87 -6.33 -13.15
CA GLN A 790 -44.31 -7.26 -12.09
C GLN A 790 -45.51 -8.12 -12.48
N SER A 791 -46.44 -7.60 -13.29
CA SER A 791 -47.58 -8.37 -13.79
C SER A 791 -47.16 -9.54 -14.70
N SER A 792 -46.11 -9.37 -15.50
CA SER A 792 -45.52 -10.44 -16.32
C SER A 792 -44.79 -11.49 -15.47
N PHE A 793 -44.06 -11.06 -14.44
CA PHE A 793 -43.42 -11.98 -13.49
C PHE A 793 -44.45 -12.78 -12.69
N GLN A 794 -45.51 -12.14 -12.20
CA GLN A 794 -46.58 -12.83 -11.48
C GLN A 794 -47.28 -13.87 -12.37
N LEU A 795 -47.54 -13.54 -13.63
CA LEU A 795 -48.15 -14.46 -14.58
C LEU A 795 -47.29 -15.72 -14.81
N LEU A 796 -45.98 -15.58 -14.95
CA LEU A 796 -45.03 -16.70 -15.08
C LEU A 796 -44.79 -17.49 -13.79
N ARG A 797 -45.11 -16.91 -12.62
CA ARG A 797 -45.05 -17.60 -11.32
C ARG A 797 -46.27 -18.48 -11.07
N THR A 798 -47.44 -18.02 -11.52
CA THR A 798 -48.72 -18.66 -11.21
C THR A 798 -49.27 -19.56 -12.32
N GLY A 799 -48.87 -19.31 -13.57
CA GLY A 799 -49.28 -20.09 -14.74
C GLY A 799 -48.18 -21.00 -15.22
#